data_AF-A0AAD1XV34-F1
#
_entry.id   AF-A0AAD1XV34-F1
#
_cell.length_a   1.000
_cell.length_b   1.000
_cell.length_c   1.000
_cell.angle_alpha   90.00
_cell.angle_beta   90.00
_cell.angle_gamma   90.00
#
_symmetry.space_group_name_H-M   'P 1'
#
loop_
_entity.id
_entity.type
_entity.pdbx_description
1 polymer ?
#
loop_
_entity_poly.entity_id
_entity_poly.type
_entity_poly.pdbx_seq_one_letter_code
_entity_poly.pdbx_strand_id
1 'polypeptide(L)'
;METYPEKDDSYPYRLIQVDHEINKKVSAISALDNIVCLGTEDGYLYCFDVKETDTGYGTSFDLKEICGSVKRGSDKILKIQIIPARYMITLLIEKNFYMVSLEDLSTVQNIKTKEIKSNVYMYAIQKTNDLLRSIDPVNIRLSIATNKYIHFWALNREFRFEEEKDPVTAEARKFHFGDKAYALEWIENKMVIGTKTSYFVVDSESGVTTDIKVNCPTKEPSVGVVNDFKFVLIGKGNKICSYNDNTGKISWFCDDMAGQKFIIQPHNLNLFLCSDREIRVYNPENNLTVQEFGEINDPNAQYTALGYKKHEVIVAYNPNPGNRKQSKTIIKIFKEAAIEEQIMRFLKQGEDTEAERIFYIGYKGKPNLDQLKNEFELNRGWIQFFHRLEFESATYSLINGKIDPRELMIVFGYDQHCRALADIISKQPKDSAENYIEDYIKKINSSLDTKYTLNKAKESLLNVLNNVYWALGKETVDRRIMFSGCPYSEVSNLIKPEYKEVRISDILPILKTVIIFVLSDIGFNMELEKAFTKRDAFFEDEVKLYLTRMKQKEPLAIYFEGTGDITNALKTWQEIGDDRAIIKTISIIKNTNLSRDNLFRYCRWIIREKPDQVIQIMLQYEKTSLSPELVIDFLRDCDSEESLVLKYLRSFISERKDTSQSLHNTLAFEYIRQIYELKNPSRGYEEKCSDEESLALSRENFRTFLNESEHYNAQIVLNKIKTSWMMEEIILLLVKAGKHSEALETYLDKDMDKEAEEFCEAMDEKLNLITTLFEIYIKRFIYWDEKLGIIKTQELSSIEYGKANAHKQRYEASVMSILQKYACNSSLDAIRVIQAFPDNWDLTRGNNYDVMKYLKTVLDYKLTMQENNEIGEGLSKVEYINLDYKVAQKKRAYVKITSDYICPLCKSRLDIDKTFVYPNGTLVHQHCGINQEKDKSDLNIPFL
;
A
#
# COMPACT_ATOMS: atom_id res chain seq x y z
N MET A 1 -18.34 4.37 -30.02
CA MET A 1 -18.68 5.82 -30.12
C MET A 1 -19.17 6.09 -31.52
N GLU A 2 -20.34 6.73 -31.71
CA GLU A 2 -20.58 7.45 -32.95
C GLU A 2 -19.38 8.36 -33.18
N THR A 3 -18.75 8.17 -34.32
CA THR A 3 -17.70 9.02 -34.85
C THR A 3 -18.22 10.46 -34.78
N TYR A 4 -17.73 11.25 -33.82
CA TYR A 4 -17.56 12.67 -34.09
C TYR A 4 -16.76 12.72 -35.40
N PRO A 5 -17.31 13.34 -36.45
CA PRO A 5 -16.67 13.30 -37.75
C PRO A 5 -15.27 13.88 -37.60
N GLU A 6 -14.26 13.12 -37.99
CA GLU A 6 -12.91 13.61 -38.26
C GLU A 6 -13.02 14.66 -39.39
N LYS A 7 -13.43 15.88 -39.03
CA LYS A 7 -13.36 17.06 -39.89
C LYS A 7 -12.46 18.04 -39.17
N ASP A 8 -11.16 18.04 -39.49
CA ASP A 8 -10.18 19.09 -39.16
C ASP A 8 -10.32 19.78 -37.77
N ASP A 9 -10.71 19.02 -36.74
CA ASP A 9 -10.94 19.51 -35.37
C ASP A 9 -9.64 19.55 -34.54
N SER A 10 -8.50 19.31 -35.19
CA SER A 10 -7.17 19.31 -34.57
C SER A 10 -6.63 20.71 -34.28
N TYR A 11 -7.38 21.77 -34.52
CA TYR A 11 -6.90 23.15 -34.42
C TYR A 11 -7.85 24.07 -33.63
N PRO A 12 -7.33 25.03 -32.85
CA PRO A 12 -8.17 25.88 -31.98
C PRO A 12 -8.97 26.93 -32.75
N TYR A 13 -8.61 27.19 -34.01
CA TYR A 13 -9.36 28.08 -34.89
C TYR A 13 -9.85 27.31 -36.11
N ARG A 14 -11.18 27.27 -36.30
CA ARG A 14 -11.82 26.72 -37.49
C ARG A 14 -11.98 27.83 -38.53
N LEU A 15 -11.51 27.60 -39.75
CA LEU A 15 -11.73 28.50 -40.88
C LEU A 15 -13.16 28.31 -41.40
N ILE A 16 -13.97 29.35 -41.33
CA ILE A 16 -15.30 29.42 -41.93
C ILE A 16 -15.20 30.38 -43.11
N GLN A 17 -15.37 29.84 -44.32
CA GLN A 17 -15.44 30.67 -45.52
C GLN A 17 -16.79 31.37 -45.55
N VAL A 18 -16.78 32.69 -45.79
CA VAL A 18 -17.98 33.46 -46.03
C VAL A 18 -18.09 33.73 -47.52
N ASP A 19 -19.13 33.22 -48.16
CA ASP A 19 -19.37 33.36 -49.59
C ASP A 19 -19.93 34.77 -49.92
N HIS A 20 -19.16 35.80 -49.60
CA HIS A 20 -19.49 37.18 -49.93
C HIS A 20 -18.30 37.84 -50.63
N GLU A 21 -18.46 38.10 -51.93
CA GLU A 21 -17.43 38.70 -52.78
C GLU A 21 -17.61 40.21 -52.86
N ILE A 22 -16.55 40.96 -52.53
CA ILE A 22 -16.50 42.41 -52.73
C ILE A 22 -15.61 42.71 -53.93
N ASN A 23 -16.16 43.36 -54.96
CA ASN A 23 -15.45 43.71 -56.21
C ASN A 23 -14.46 44.89 -56.06
N LYS A 24 -13.90 45.09 -54.86
CA LYS A 24 -12.91 46.13 -54.55
C LYS A 24 -11.91 45.59 -53.55
N LYS A 25 -10.69 46.16 -53.56
CA LYS A 25 -9.64 45.80 -52.61
C LYS A 25 -9.89 46.43 -51.24
N VAL A 26 -10.07 45.59 -50.21
CA VAL A 26 -10.24 46.03 -48.82
C VAL A 26 -8.88 46.38 -48.22
N SER A 27 -8.79 47.54 -47.57
CA SER A 27 -7.58 48.09 -46.94
C SER A 27 -7.62 48.12 -45.41
N ALA A 28 -8.81 48.14 -44.81
CA ALA A 28 -8.98 48.22 -43.36
C ALA A 28 -10.27 47.49 -42.94
N ILE A 29 -10.24 46.83 -41.79
CA ILE A 29 -11.37 46.09 -41.20
C ILE A 29 -11.49 46.49 -39.73
N SER A 30 -12.71 46.67 -39.27
CA SER A 30 -13.02 46.75 -37.85
C SER A 30 -14.32 45.99 -37.59
N ALA A 31 -14.39 45.27 -36.48
CA ALA A 31 -15.56 44.49 -36.11
C ALA A 31 -15.96 44.77 -34.65
N LEU A 32 -17.26 44.81 -34.39
CA LEU A 32 -17.84 44.98 -33.07
C LEU A 32 -19.18 44.23 -33.01
N ASP A 33 -19.31 43.32 -32.06
CA ASP A 33 -20.48 42.44 -31.93
C ASP A 33 -20.85 41.81 -33.30
N ASN A 34 -22.06 41.98 -33.81
CA ASN A 34 -22.42 41.41 -35.11
C ASN A 34 -22.02 42.29 -36.31
N ILE A 35 -21.44 43.47 -36.07
CA ILE A 35 -21.20 44.45 -37.12
C ILE A 35 -19.75 44.38 -37.60
N VAL A 36 -19.57 44.28 -38.91
CA VAL A 36 -18.26 44.30 -39.57
C VAL A 36 -18.20 45.47 -40.56
N CYS A 37 -17.26 46.36 -40.34
CA CYS A 37 -17.01 47.53 -41.19
C CYS A 37 -15.74 47.33 -42.01
N LEU A 38 -15.85 47.50 -43.34
CA LEU A 38 -14.76 47.34 -44.29
C LEU A 38 -14.49 48.65 -45.03
N GLY A 39 -13.23 49.03 -45.10
CA GLY A 39 -12.75 50.15 -45.90
C GLY A 39 -12.00 49.68 -47.12
N THR A 40 -12.22 50.31 -48.25
CA THR A 40 -11.51 49.98 -49.52
C THR A 40 -10.39 50.96 -49.84
N GLU A 41 -9.50 50.56 -50.76
CA GLU A 41 -8.48 51.45 -51.34
C GLU A 41 -9.08 52.62 -52.14
N ASP A 42 -10.32 52.49 -52.63
CA ASP A 42 -11.02 53.51 -53.42
C ASP A 42 -11.93 54.44 -52.59
N GLY A 43 -11.81 54.40 -51.26
CA GLY A 43 -12.53 55.31 -50.35
C GLY A 43 -14.00 54.92 -50.07
N TYR A 44 -14.42 53.70 -50.38
CA TYR A 44 -15.72 53.15 -49.99
C TYR A 44 -15.69 52.54 -48.59
N LEU A 45 -16.76 52.79 -47.84
CA LEU A 45 -17.08 52.15 -46.57
C LEU A 45 -18.27 51.20 -46.75
N TYR A 46 -18.10 49.95 -46.30
CA TYR A 46 -19.14 48.93 -46.25
C TYR A 46 -19.37 48.54 -44.79
N CYS A 47 -20.63 48.34 -44.39
CA CYS A 47 -21.01 47.91 -43.05
C CYS A 47 -21.98 46.74 -43.16
N PHE A 48 -21.60 45.60 -42.58
CA PHE A 48 -22.36 44.36 -42.64
C PHE A 48 -22.78 43.92 -41.23
N ASP A 49 -23.99 43.39 -41.13
CA ASP A 49 -24.48 42.62 -39.99
C ASP A 49 -24.24 41.13 -40.30
N VAL A 50 -23.37 40.52 -39.51
CA VAL A 50 -22.98 39.11 -39.59
C VAL A 50 -23.93 38.32 -38.72
N LYS A 51 -24.76 37.49 -39.35
CA LYS A 51 -25.61 36.53 -38.64
C LYS A 51 -25.06 35.12 -38.83
N GLU A 52 -24.93 34.42 -37.71
CA GLU A 52 -24.61 33.00 -37.71
C GLU A 52 -25.86 32.19 -38.03
N THR A 53 -25.76 31.30 -39.01
CA THR A 53 -26.83 30.37 -39.39
C THR A 53 -26.31 28.94 -39.28
N ASP A 54 -26.96 28.14 -38.44
CA ASP A 54 -26.68 26.71 -38.33
C ASP A 54 -27.34 25.95 -39.47
N THR A 55 -26.53 25.39 -40.37
CA THR A 55 -27.03 24.65 -41.55
C THR A 55 -27.20 23.15 -41.30
N GLY A 56 -27.03 22.68 -40.06
CA GLY A 56 -27.05 21.27 -39.68
C GLY A 56 -25.81 20.47 -40.10
N TYR A 57 -25.04 20.93 -41.10
CA TYR A 57 -23.76 20.33 -41.54
C TYR A 57 -22.52 21.20 -41.25
N GLY A 58 -22.73 22.38 -40.65
CA GLY A 58 -21.71 23.35 -40.26
C GLY A 58 -22.29 24.75 -39.98
N THR A 59 -21.49 25.62 -39.40
CA THR A 59 -21.82 27.05 -39.20
C THR A 59 -21.51 27.83 -40.48
N SER A 60 -22.49 28.50 -41.06
CA SER A 60 -22.27 29.50 -42.11
C SER A 60 -22.57 30.91 -41.60
N PHE A 61 -21.90 31.90 -42.17
CA PHE A 61 -22.18 33.30 -41.87
C PHE A 61 -22.88 33.96 -43.05
N ASP A 62 -24.01 34.59 -42.78
CA ASP A 62 -24.68 35.45 -43.73
C ASP A 62 -24.30 36.91 -43.43
N LEU A 63 -23.71 37.58 -44.43
CA LEU A 63 -23.44 39.02 -44.41
C LEU A 63 -24.63 39.78 -44.99
N LYS A 64 -25.34 40.53 -44.13
CA LYS A 64 -26.40 41.46 -44.56
C LYS A 64 -25.88 42.88 -44.53
N GLU A 65 -25.92 43.60 -45.64
CA GLU A 65 -25.57 45.03 -45.64
C GLU A 65 -26.53 45.79 -44.73
N ILE A 66 -26.00 46.49 -43.72
CA ILE A 66 -26.78 47.34 -42.80
C ILE A 66 -27.28 48.56 -43.56
N CYS A 67 -26.42 49.10 -44.41
CA CYS A 67 -26.63 50.28 -45.23
C CYS A 67 -25.79 50.13 -46.52
N GLY A 68 -26.28 50.68 -47.63
CA GLY A 68 -25.58 50.60 -48.91
C GLY A 68 -24.20 51.25 -48.85
N SER A 69 -23.27 50.81 -49.70
CA SER A 69 -21.89 51.31 -49.68
C SER A 69 -21.81 52.82 -49.94
N VAL A 70 -21.09 53.56 -49.09
CA VAL A 70 -20.92 55.00 -49.25
C VAL A 70 -19.49 55.35 -49.63
N LYS A 71 -19.32 56.14 -50.70
CA LYS A 71 -18.03 56.71 -51.09
C LYS A 71 -17.77 58.00 -50.31
N ARG A 72 -16.65 58.07 -49.59
CA ARG A 72 -16.29 59.23 -48.75
C ARG A 72 -15.10 60.05 -49.27
N GLY A 73 -14.24 59.45 -50.08
CA GLY A 73 -13.08 60.10 -50.70
C GLY A 73 -12.60 59.36 -51.94
N SER A 74 -11.52 59.86 -52.55
CA SER A 74 -10.83 59.16 -53.66
C SER A 74 -9.66 58.29 -53.19
N ASP A 75 -9.10 58.60 -52.03
CA ASP A 75 -7.96 57.85 -51.49
C ASP A 75 -8.35 56.70 -50.56
N LYS A 76 -7.34 55.85 -50.30
CA LYS A 76 -7.39 54.68 -49.44
C LYS A 76 -7.81 55.00 -48.02
N ILE A 77 -8.74 54.22 -47.49
CA ILE A 77 -9.07 54.22 -46.06
C ILE A 77 -7.94 53.52 -45.30
N LEU A 78 -7.22 54.26 -44.46
CA LEU A 78 -6.00 53.78 -43.78
C LEU A 78 -6.29 53.03 -42.48
N LYS A 79 -7.25 53.51 -41.68
CA LYS A 79 -7.64 52.90 -40.40
C LYS A 79 -9.13 53.12 -40.17
N ILE A 80 -9.81 52.08 -39.68
CA ILE A 80 -11.20 52.09 -39.24
C ILE A 80 -11.25 51.60 -37.81
N GLN A 81 -12.03 52.26 -36.96
CA GLN A 81 -12.32 51.77 -35.61
C GLN A 81 -13.77 52.05 -35.25
N ILE A 82 -14.47 51.07 -34.68
CA ILE A 82 -15.84 51.25 -34.18
C ILE A 82 -15.77 51.66 -32.71
N ILE A 83 -16.53 52.69 -32.33
CA ILE A 83 -16.72 53.17 -30.95
C ILE A 83 -18.03 52.57 -30.41
N PRO A 84 -17.99 51.64 -29.43
CA PRO A 84 -19.17 50.92 -28.97
C PRO A 84 -20.24 51.79 -28.32
N ALA A 85 -19.83 52.84 -27.60
CA ALA A 85 -20.71 53.61 -26.72
C ALA A 85 -21.97 54.18 -27.40
N ARG A 86 -21.97 54.39 -28.74
CA ARG A 86 -23.14 54.82 -29.54
C ARG A 86 -23.08 54.43 -31.03
N TYR A 87 -22.47 53.30 -31.37
CA TYR A 87 -22.33 52.86 -32.78
C TYR A 87 -21.77 53.95 -33.71
N MET A 88 -20.59 54.50 -33.39
CA MET A 88 -19.89 55.46 -34.25
C MET A 88 -18.67 54.80 -34.89
N ILE A 89 -18.35 55.20 -36.12
CA ILE A 89 -17.21 54.70 -36.89
C ILE A 89 -16.22 55.85 -37.09
N THR A 90 -14.97 55.63 -36.72
CA THR A 90 -13.88 56.57 -37.01
C THR A 90 -13.10 56.10 -38.23
N LEU A 91 -12.80 57.02 -39.14
CA LEU A 91 -12.13 56.76 -40.41
C LEU A 91 -10.96 57.72 -40.59
N LEU A 92 -9.85 57.21 -41.11
CA LEU A 92 -8.75 58.03 -41.60
C LEU A 92 -8.69 57.95 -43.13
N ILE A 93 -9.00 59.07 -43.78
CA ILE A 93 -9.07 59.19 -45.26
C ILE A 93 -8.37 60.50 -45.66
N GLU A 94 -7.49 60.46 -46.67
CA GLU A 94 -6.82 61.67 -47.21
C GLU A 94 -6.10 62.51 -46.13
N LYS A 95 -5.52 61.86 -45.10
CA LYS A 95 -4.87 62.53 -43.94
C LYS A 95 -5.81 63.42 -43.10
N ASN A 96 -7.12 63.16 -43.17
CA ASN A 96 -8.14 63.77 -42.33
C ASN A 96 -8.87 62.69 -41.51
N PHE A 97 -9.31 63.08 -40.32
CA PHE A 97 -10.07 62.22 -39.43
C PHE A 97 -11.57 62.47 -39.58
N TYR A 98 -12.33 61.41 -39.82
CA TYR A 98 -13.78 61.46 -39.94
C TYR A 98 -14.42 60.62 -38.83
N MET A 99 -15.51 61.13 -38.29
CA MET A 99 -16.43 60.38 -37.44
C MET A 99 -17.77 60.26 -38.16
N VAL A 100 -18.27 59.03 -38.23
CA VAL A 100 -19.45 58.64 -39.01
C VAL A 100 -20.42 57.90 -38.10
N SER A 101 -21.71 58.18 -38.21
CA SER A 101 -22.76 57.40 -37.54
C SER A 101 -22.95 56.06 -38.24
N LEU A 102 -23.06 54.95 -37.51
CA LEU A 102 -23.27 53.62 -38.10
C LEU A 102 -24.70 53.40 -38.60
N GLU A 103 -25.68 54.17 -38.11
CA GLU A 103 -27.10 54.06 -38.50
C GLU A 103 -27.32 54.54 -39.95
N ASP A 104 -26.84 55.75 -40.27
CA ASP A 104 -27.08 56.40 -41.57
C ASP A 104 -25.80 56.59 -42.41
N LEU A 105 -24.65 56.16 -41.90
CA LEU A 105 -23.32 56.49 -42.42
C LEU A 105 -23.05 58.00 -42.56
N SER A 106 -23.87 58.88 -42.00
CA SER A 106 -23.70 60.33 -42.09
C SER A 106 -22.48 60.82 -41.30
N THR A 107 -21.80 61.85 -41.81
CA THR A 107 -20.60 62.40 -41.15
C THR A 107 -21.02 63.27 -39.96
N VAL A 108 -20.67 62.84 -38.76
CA VAL A 108 -20.95 63.54 -37.49
C VAL A 108 -19.92 64.64 -37.23
N GLN A 109 -18.64 64.32 -37.47
CA GLN A 109 -17.53 65.25 -37.30
C GLN A 109 -16.45 64.98 -38.34
N ASN A 110 -15.79 66.04 -38.81
CA ASN A 110 -14.62 65.96 -39.67
C ASN A 110 -13.56 66.92 -39.13
N ILE A 111 -12.50 66.35 -38.54
CA ILE A 111 -11.35 67.11 -38.07
C ILE A 111 -10.41 67.25 -39.27
N LYS A 112 -10.49 68.42 -39.92
CA LYS A 112 -9.67 68.73 -41.10
C LYS A 112 -8.29 69.21 -40.67
N THR A 113 -7.32 68.99 -41.56
CA THR A 113 -5.98 69.62 -41.59
C THR A 113 -5.95 71.13 -41.26
N LYS A 114 -7.06 71.85 -41.40
CA LYS A 114 -7.18 73.28 -41.06
C LYS A 114 -7.27 73.57 -39.56
N GLU A 115 -7.87 72.70 -38.75
CA GLU A 115 -8.02 72.90 -37.30
C GLU A 115 -6.70 72.64 -36.56
N ILE A 116 -5.97 71.59 -36.95
CA ILE A 116 -4.69 71.18 -36.35
C ILE A 116 -3.48 71.85 -37.08
N LYS A 117 -3.72 72.58 -38.19
CA LYS A 117 -2.69 73.15 -39.08
C LYS A 117 -1.64 72.13 -39.58
N SER A 118 -1.96 70.84 -39.55
CA SER A 118 -1.04 69.75 -39.87
C SER A 118 -1.80 68.52 -40.36
N ASN A 119 -1.11 67.66 -41.13
CA ASN A 119 -1.66 66.40 -41.63
C ASN A 119 -1.80 65.37 -40.51
N VAL A 120 -2.95 64.69 -40.46
CA VAL A 120 -3.16 63.54 -39.57
C VAL A 120 -2.56 62.30 -40.22
N TYR A 121 -1.61 61.67 -39.53
CA TYR A 121 -0.93 60.47 -40.02
C TYR A 121 -1.52 59.19 -39.41
N MET A 122 -1.83 59.21 -38.11
CA MET A 122 -2.43 58.09 -37.39
C MET A 122 -3.30 58.61 -36.25
N TYR A 123 -4.20 57.75 -35.75
CA TYR A 123 -4.95 58.01 -34.53
C TYR A 123 -5.11 56.74 -33.70
N ALA A 124 -5.30 56.90 -32.40
CA ALA A 124 -5.62 55.83 -31.48
C ALA A 124 -6.61 56.31 -30.42
N ILE A 125 -7.62 55.50 -30.14
CA ILE A 125 -8.59 55.72 -29.08
C ILE A 125 -8.11 54.96 -27.84
N GLN A 126 -8.22 55.58 -26.65
CA GLN A 126 -7.81 54.98 -25.39
C GLN A 126 -8.65 53.72 -25.10
N LYS A 127 -7.98 52.57 -24.99
CA LYS A 127 -8.60 51.30 -24.57
C LYS A 127 -8.36 51.14 -23.06
N THR A 128 -9.40 50.95 -22.27
CA THR A 128 -9.26 50.54 -20.86
C THR A 128 -10.12 49.31 -20.60
N ASN A 129 -9.74 48.51 -19.60
CA ASN A 129 -10.39 47.24 -19.27
C ASN A 129 -11.90 47.38 -18.96
N ASP A 130 -12.37 48.57 -18.58
CA ASP A 130 -13.77 48.84 -18.19
C ASP A 130 -14.56 49.81 -19.11
N LEU A 131 -13.92 50.60 -19.99
CA LEU A 131 -14.61 51.73 -20.67
C LEU A 131 -15.26 51.42 -22.03
N LEU A 132 -15.08 50.23 -22.62
CA LEU A 132 -15.83 49.88 -23.85
C LEU A 132 -17.33 49.60 -23.56
N ARG A 133 -17.74 49.60 -22.29
CA ARG A 133 -19.14 49.50 -21.83
C ARG A 133 -19.62 50.67 -20.97
N SER A 134 -18.76 51.64 -20.63
CA SER A 134 -19.21 52.76 -19.80
C SER A 134 -20.14 53.68 -20.59
N ILE A 135 -21.30 53.95 -20.01
CA ILE A 135 -22.38 54.78 -20.59
C ILE A 135 -21.97 56.25 -20.71
N ASP A 136 -20.91 56.67 -20.01
CA ASP A 136 -20.44 58.06 -19.94
C ASP A 136 -19.46 58.42 -21.07
N PRO A 137 -19.82 59.35 -21.98
CA PRO A 137 -18.98 59.71 -23.13
C PRO A 137 -17.69 60.45 -22.75
N VAL A 138 -17.64 61.08 -21.56
CA VAL A 138 -16.55 61.95 -21.11
C VAL A 138 -15.22 61.20 -20.91
N ASN A 139 -15.28 59.87 -20.74
CA ASN A 139 -14.10 59.06 -20.48
C ASN A 139 -13.42 58.52 -21.75
N ILE A 140 -13.97 58.78 -22.95
CA ILE A 140 -13.38 58.35 -24.21
C ILE A 140 -12.41 59.43 -24.70
N ARG A 141 -11.11 59.10 -24.73
CA ARG A 141 -10.06 59.97 -25.26
C ARG A 141 -9.52 59.46 -26.61
N LEU A 142 -9.18 60.40 -27.48
CA LEU A 142 -8.62 60.20 -28.81
C LEU A 142 -7.25 60.88 -28.87
N SER A 143 -6.25 60.15 -29.35
CA SER A 143 -4.94 60.69 -29.68
C SER A 143 -4.81 60.80 -31.21
N ILE A 144 -4.41 61.97 -31.69
CA ILE A 144 -4.19 62.24 -33.11
C ILE A 144 -2.70 62.52 -33.30
N ALA A 145 -2.01 61.66 -34.04
CA ALA A 145 -0.60 61.85 -34.37
C ALA A 145 -0.45 62.65 -35.67
N THR A 146 0.20 63.80 -35.55
CA THR A 146 0.66 64.63 -36.66
C THR A 146 2.14 64.38 -36.94
N ASN A 147 2.77 65.18 -37.81
CA ASN A 147 4.16 64.98 -38.23
C ASN A 147 5.19 64.91 -37.08
N LYS A 148 4.97 65.67 -36.00
CA LYS A 148 5.93 65.79 -34.88
C LYS A 148 5.25 65.82 -33.50
N TYR A 149 3.93 65.90 -33.46
CA TYR A 149 3.16 66.10 -32.24
C TYR A 149 1.97 65.14 -32.17
N ILE A 150 1.65 64.68 -30.97
CA ILE A 150 0.40 64.00 -30.67
C ILE A 150 -0.51 64.98 -29.96
N HIS A 151 -1.74 65.11 -30.46
CA HIS A 151 -2.79 65.93 -29.87
C HIS A 151 -3.79 65.03 -29.16
N PHE A 152 -4.23 65.43 -27.97
CA PHE A 152 -5.25 64.71 -27.20
C PHE A 152 -6.60 65.39 -27.33
N TRP A 153 -7.64 64.59 -27.49
CA TRP A 153 -9.01 65.02 -27.66
C TRP A 153 -9.91 64.18 -26.77
N ALA A 154 -10.91 64.78 -26.13
CA ALA A 154 -11.88 64.09 -25.30
C ALA A 154 -13.25 64.14 -25.96
N LEU A 155 -14.01 63.04 -25.90
CA LEU A 155 -15.36 62.99 -26.44
C LEU A 155 -16.31 63.75 -25.49
N ASN A 156 -16.95 64.79 -26.00
CA ASN A 156 -17.90 65.57 -25.23
C ASN A 156 -19.28 64.88 -25.18
N ARG A 157 -20.21 65.45 -24.40
CA ARG A 157 -21.60 64.93 -24.28
C ARG A 157 -22.42 65.07 -25.57
N GLU A 158 -21.96 65.87 -26.53
CA GLU A 158 -22.57 66.05 -27.86
C GLU A 158 -21.99 65.08 -28.91
N PHE A 159 -21.19 64.09 -28.48
CA PHE A 159 -20.55 63.09 -29.36
C PHE A 159 -19.61 63.70 -30.39
N ARG A 160 -18.95 64.80 -30.02
CA ARG A 160 -17.86 65.41 -30.78
C ARG A 160 -16.60 65.38 -29.95
N PHE A 161 -15.49 65.06 -30.60
CA PHE A 161 -14.18 65.21 -29.98
C PHE A 161 -13.86 66.70 -29.86
N GLU A 162 -13.48 67.12 -28.66
CA GLU A 162 -12.93 68.45 -28.37
C GLU A 162 -11.47 68.31 -27.96
N GLU A 163 -10.62 69.24 -28.39
CA GLU A 163 -9.19 69.21 -28.05
C GLU A 163 -9.00 69.39 -26.53
N GLU A 164 -8.31 68.44 -25.91
CA GLU A 164 -8.04 68.44 -24.48
C GLU A 164 -7.07 69.58 -24.16
N LYS A 165 -7.41 70.40 -23.17
CA LYS A 165 -6.57 71.51 -22.71
C LYS A 165 -5.80 71.10 -21.47
N ASP A 166 -4.54 71.50 -21.41
CA ASP A 166 -3.72 71.29 -20.23
C ASP A 166 -4.29 72.11 -19.06
N PRO A 167 -4.57 71.49 -17.89
CA PRO A 167 -5.14 72.17 -16.73
C PRO A 167 -4.28 73.32 -16.18
N VAL A 168 -2.97 73.34 -16.48
CA VAL A 168 -2.03 74.37 -16.00
C VAL A 168 -1.86 75.51 -17.01
N THR A 169 -1.73 75.20 -18.30
CA THR A 169 -1.40 76.19 -19.33
C THR A 169 -2.61 76.66 -20.14
N ALA A 170 -3.75 75.97 -20.05
CA ALA A 170 -4.96 76.18 -20.86
C ALA A 170 -4.75 76.09 -22.39
N GLU A 171 -3.55 75.71 -22.84
CA GLU A 171 -3.24 75.41 -24.22
C GLU A 171 -3.66 73.97 -24.58
N ALA A 172 -3.79 73.71 -25.88
CA ALA A 172 -4.01 72.36 -26.41
C ALA A 172 -2.92 71.40 -25.94
N ARG A 173 -3.34 70.32 -25.28
CA ARG A 173 -2.45 69.28 -24.75
C ARG A 173 -1.81 68.53 -25.91
N LYS A 174 -0.50 68.71 -26.09
CA LYS A 174 0.28 68.06 -27.14
C LYS A 174 1.65 67.61 -26.67
N PHE A 175 2.10 66.43 -27.12
CA PHE A 175 3.44 65.93 -26.85
C PHE A 175 4.29 65.84 -28.11
N HIS A 176 5.56 66.22 -28.00
CA HIS A 176 6.52 66.14 -29.10
C HIS A 176 7.20 64.77 -29.10
N PHE A 177 7.21 64.08 -30.26
CA PHE A 177 7.79 62.74 -30.37
C PHE A 177 8.77 62.58 -31.57
N GLY A 178 9.15 63.68 -32.22
CA GLY A 178 10.29 63.74 -33.14
C GLY A 178 10.02 63.50 -34.63
N ASP A 179 9.39 62.38 -35.01
CA ASP A 179 9.20 61.94 -36.42
C ASP A 179 7.75 61.50 -36.71
N LYS A 180 7.44 61.09 -37.94
CA LYS A 180 6.10 60.62 -38.36
C LYS A 180 5.72 59.31 -37.68
N ALA A 181 4.55 59.27 -37.05
CA ALA A 181 3.95 58.04 -36.55
C ALA A 181 3.35 57.21 -37.70
N TYR A 182 3.73 55.95 -37.78
CA TYR A 182 3.17 54.98 -38.74
C TYR A 182 2.33 53.90 -38.03
N ALA A 183 2.62 53.62 -36.75
CA ALA A 183 1.78 52.80 -35.88
C ALA A 183 1.52 53.55 -34.57
N LEU A 184 0.29 53.43 -34.05
CA LEU A 184 -0.13 54.08 -32.82
C LEU A 184 -1.21 53.25 -32.13
N GLU A 185 -0.94 52.84 -30.89
CA GLU A 185 -1.90 52.12 -30.03
C GLU A 185 -1.86 52.70 -28.61
N TRP A 186 -3.01 52.77 -27.94
CA TRP A 186 -3.16 53.43 -26.63
C TRP A 186 -3.94 52.52 -25.66
N ILE A 187 -3.31 52.14 -24.54
CA ILE A 187 -3.91 51.33 -23.46
C ILE A 187 -3.71 52.03 -22.12
N GLU A 188 -4.80 52.16 -21.38
CA GLU A 188 -4.83 52.85 -20.09
C GLU A 188 -4.07 54.18 -20.19
N ASN A 189 -3.00 54.34 -19.41
CA ASN A 189 -2.23 55.57 -19.39
C ASN A 189 -1.00 55.54 -20.31
N LYS A 190 -0.77 54.46 -21.06
CA LYS A 190 0.44 54.28 -21.89
C LYS A 190 0.10 54.16 -23.36
N MET A 191 0.84 54.85 -24.20
CA MET A 191 0.69 54.79 -25.66
C MET A 191 1.99 54.39 -26.32
N VAL A 192 1.91 53.54 -27.35
CA VAL A 192 3.08 53.07 -28.09
C VAL A 192 3.04 53.64 -29.50
N ILE A 193 4.14 54.30 -29.86
CA ILE A 193 4.32 54.96 -31.15
C ILE A 193 5.40 54.22 -31.93
N GLY A 194 5.05 53.72 -33.12
CA GLY A 194 6.01 53.18 -34.07
C GLY A 194 6.39 54.21 -35.11
N THR A 195 7.68 54.55 -35.15
CA THR A 195 8.31 55.33 -36.24
C THR A 195 9.03 54.37 -37.20
N LYS A 196 9.59 54.89 -38.31
CA LYS A 196 10.40 54.08 -39.23
C LYS A 196 11.70 53.57 -38.60
N THR A 197 12.19 54.25 -37.56
CA THR A 197 13.50 53.98 -36.97
C THR A 197 13.41 53.24 -35.63
N SER A 198 12.42 53.56 -34.81
CA SER A 198 12.29 53.06 -33.43
C SER A 198 10.84 53.09 -32.94
N TYR A 199 10.59 52.41 -31.82
CA TYR A 199 9.32 52.45 -31.09
C TYR A 199 9.49 53.21 -29.78
N PHE A 200 8.50 54.01 -29.41
CA PHE A 200 8.48 54.77 -28.16
C PHE A 200 7.25 54.42 -27.34
N VAL A 201 7.41 54.23 -26.04
CA VAL A 201 6.27 54.27 -25.10
C VAL A 201 6.18 55.68 -24.55
N VAL A 202 4.99 56.25 -24.57
CA VAL A 202 4.70 57.58 -24.02
C VAL A 202 3.64 57.42 -22.95
N ASP A 203 3.89 57.98 -21.79
CA ASP A 203 2.87 58.11 -20.76
C ASP A 203 1.93 59.27 -21.13
N SER A 204 0.66 58.96 -21.30
CA SER A 204 -0.38 59.92 -21.67
C SER A 204 -0.67 60.96 -20.58
N GLU A 205 -0.34 60.69 -19.32
CA GLU A 205 -0.50 61.64 -18.20
C GLU A 205 0.73 62.52 -18.05
N SER A 206 1.91 61.91 -17.92
CA SER A 206 3.17 62.63 -17.64
C SER A 206 3.91 63.14 -18.89
N GLY A 207 3.59 62.62 -20.08
CA GLY A 207 4.27 62.97 -21.34
C GLY A 207 5.69 62.42 -21.47
N VAL A 208 6.14 61.60 -20.52
CA VAL A 208 7.49 61.00 -20.53
C VAL A 208 7.58 59.96 -21.65
N THR A 209 8.60 60.09 -22.50
CA THR A 209 8.85 59.18 -23.62
C THR A 209 10.02 58.24 -23.30
N THR A 210 9.80 56.93 -23.37
CA THR A 210 10.84 55.90 -23.25
C THR A 210 11.09 55.25 -24.61
N ASP A 211 12.36 55.18 -25.02
CA ASP A 211 12.76 54.55 -26.28
C ASP A 211 12.91 53.04 -26.09
N ILE A 212 12.18 52.27 -26.89
CA ILE A 212 12.28 50.82 -26.95
C ILE A 212 13.44 50.51 -27.90
N LYS A 213 14.57 50.04 -27.35
CA LYS A 213 15.82 49.71 -28.07
C LYS A 213 15.70 48.52 -29.03
N VAL A 214 14.76 48.59 -29.97
CA VAL A 214 14.47 47.62 -31.02
C VAL A 214 14.66 48.36 -32.34
N ASN A 215 15.72 48.04 -33.08
CA ASN A 215 15.93 48.62 -34.41
C ASN A 215 14.81 48.15 -35.35
N CYS A 216 13.98 49.08 -35.84
CA CYS A 216 12.91 48.79 -36.78
C CYS A 216 13.48 48.77 -38.22
N PRO A 217 13.41 47.64 -38.96
CA PRO A 217 13.95 47.54 -40.31
C PRO A 217 12.89 47.79 -41.41
N THR A 218 11.60 47.85 -41.06
CA THR A 218 10.49 47.83 -42.03
C THR A 218 10.04 49.23 -42.47
N LYS A 219 9.50 49.33 -43.70
CA LYS A 219 8.88 50.57 -44.21
C LYS A 219 7.53 50.90 -43.55
N GLU A 220 6.91 49.90 -42.90
CA GLU A 220 5.63 49.98 -42.20
C GLU A 220 5.76 49.27 -40.83
N PRO A 221 5.95 49.99 -39.72
CA PRO A 221 5.91 49.41 -38.37
C PRO A 221 4.46 49.01 -38.00
N SER A 222 4.31 48.00 -37.15
CA SER A 222 3.02 47.56 -36.59
C SER A 222 3.19 47.30 -35.10
N VAL A 223 2.16 47.63 -34.32
CA VAL A 223 2.12 47.43 -32.87
C VAL A 223 0.88 46.62 -32.54
N GLY A 224 1.06 45.53 -31.80
CA GLY A 224 -0.02 44.76 -31.16
C GLY A 224 0.10 44.85 -29.64
N VAL A 225 -1.03 44.73 -28.93
CA VAL A 225 -1.06 44.85 -27.47
C VAL A 225 -1.67 43.60 -26.84
N VAL A 226 -0.86 42.84 -26.10
CA VAL A 226 -1.28 41.56 -25.49
C VAL A 226 -1.96 41.78 -24.14
N ASN A 227 -1.36 42.61 -23.29
CA ASN A 227 -1.93 43.02 -22.01
C ASN A 227 -1.41 44.43 -21.65
N ASP A 228 -1.86 44.99 -20.53
CA ASP A 228 -1.59 46.39 -20.12
C ASP A 228 -0.09 46.74 -20.02
N PHE A 229 0.77 45.73 -19.94
CA PHE A 229 2.22 45.91 -19.78
C PHE A 229 3.06 45.22 -20.86
N LYS A 230 2.46 44.45 -21.77
CA LYS A 230 3.16 43.63 -22.78
C LYS A 230 2.70 44.01 -24.18
N PHE A 231 3.61 44.61 -24.94
CA PHE A 231 3.43 45.04 -26.31
C PHE A 231 4.18 44.10 -27.26
N VAL A 232 3.65 43.90 -28.46
CA VAL A 232 4.28 43.09 -29.50
C VAL A 232 4.65 43.99 -30.67
N LEU A 233 5.92 43.91 -31.05
CA LEU A 233 6.58 44.82 -31.97
C LEU A 233 7.33 44.03 -33.05
N ILE A 234 7.62 44.70 -34.17
CA ILE A 234 8.45 44.15 -35.24
C ILE A 234 9.86 44.74 -35.12
N GLY A 235 10.85 43.88 -34.92
CA GLY A 235 12.26 44.23 -34.84
C GLY A 235 13.09 43.83 -36.06
N LYS A 236 14.42 43.89 -35.91
CA LYS A 236 15.40 43.74 -36.99
C LYS A 236 15.27 42.39 -37.71
N GLY A 237 15.18 42.41 -39.05
CA GLY A 237 15.00 41.22 -39.89
C GLY A 237 13.56 40.67 -39.96
N ASN A 238 12.53 41.50 -39.75
CA ASN A 238 11.12 41.07 -39.65
C ASN A 238 10.83 40.09 -38.50
N LYS A 239 11.73 40.02 -37.50
CA LYS A 239 11.54 39.22 -36.30
C LYS A 239 10.56 39.91 -35.36
N ILE A 240 9.70 39.13 -34.71
CA ILE A 240 8.71 39.68 -33.78
C ILE A 240 9.28 39.61 -32.36
N CYS A 241 8.98 40.61 -31.55
CA CYS A 241 9.36 40.62 -30.15
C CYS A 241 8.22 41.13 -29.26
N SER A 242 8.18 40.64 -28.02
CA SER A 242 7.38 41.29 -26.98
C SER A 242 8.27 42.16 -26.13
N TYR A 243 7.81 43.38 -25.90
CA TYR A 243 8.34 44.29 -24.92
C TYR A 243 7.43 44.29 -23.69
N ASN A 244 7.99 43.98 -22.52
CA ASN A 244 7.28 44.11 -21.25
C ASN A 244 7.74 45.39 -20.54
N ASP A 245 6.83 46.36 -20.45
CA ASP A 245 7.07 47.70 -19.93
C ASP A 245 7.44 47.70 -18.43
N ASN A 246 6.84 46.83 -17.62
CA ASN A 246 7.16 46.73 -16.19
C ASN A 246 8.60 46.26 -15.93
N THR A 247 9.14 45.44 -16.83
CA THR A 247 10.47 44.82 -16.66
C THR A 247 11.52 45.42 -17.58
N GLY A 248 11.12 46.21 -18.59
CA GLY A 248 11.97 46.66 -19.69
C GLY A 248 12.55 45.53 -20.55
N LYS A 249 12.13 44.27 -20.36
CA LYS A 249 12.68 43.11 -21.06
C LYS A 249 12.05 42.95 -22.44
N ILE A 250 12.91 42.59 -23.40
CA ILE A 250 12.52 42.25 -24.77
C ILE A 250 12.71 40.73 -24.94
N SER A 251 11.65 40.05 -25.31
CA SER A 251 11.66 38.61 -25.64
C SER A 251 11.37 38.46 -27.13
N TRP A 252 12.27 37.79 -27.86
CA TRP A 252 12.11 37.54 -29.29
C TRP A 252 11.34 36.24 -29.52
N PHE A 253 10.44 36.25 -30.50
CA PHE A 253 9.70 35.07 -30.91
C PHE A 253 9.39 35.08 -32.40
N CYS A 254 9.41 33.89 -32.99
CA CYS A 254 9.30 33.63 -34.43
C CYS A 254 10.50 34.13 -35.24
N ASP A 255 11.17 33.19 -35.93
CA ASP A 255 12.17 33.48 -36.96
C ASP A 255 11.50 33.40 -38.35
N ASP A 256 11.84 34.36 -39.22
CA ASP A 256 11.55 34.41 -40.65
C ASP A 256 10.11 34.05 -41.11
N MET A 257 9.26 35.08 -41.25
CA MET A 257 8.09 35.02 -42.12
C MET A 257 8.40 35.67 -43.48
N ALA A 258 7.91 35.05 -44.56
CA ALA A 258 8.06 35.59 -45.91
C ALA A 258 6.98 36.65 -46.18
N GLY A 259 7.35 37.94 -46.24
CA GLY A 259 6.40 39.03 -46.52
C GLY A 259 7.00 40.44 -46.43
N GLN A 260 6.40 41.40 -47.12
CA GLN A 260 6.80 42.82 -47.04
C GLN A 260 5.99 43.58 -45.99
N LYS A 261 4.80 43.08 -45.62
CA LYS A 261 3.90 43.68 -44.65
C LYS A 261 3.45 42.66 -43.59
N PHE A 262 3.39 43.11 -42.33
CA PHE A 262 2.92 42.33 -41.20
C PHE A 262 1.84 43.07 -40.45
N ILE A 263 0.73 42.40 -40.18
CA ILE A 263 -0.33 42.86 -39.29
C ILE A 263 -0.31 41.94 -38.07
N ILE A 264 -0.08 42.53 -36.90
CA ILE A 264 -0.04 41.82 -35.62
C ILE A 264 -1.34 42.12 -34.89
N GLN A 265 -2.10 41.09 -34.58
CA GLN A 265 -3.33 41.23 -33.82
C GLN A 265 -3.39 40.20 -32.68
N PRO A 266 -3.35 40.64 -31.41
CA PRO A 266 -3.64 39.78 -30.28
C PRO A 266 -5.13 39.44 -30.23
N HIS A 267 -5.40 38.16 -29.94
CA HIS A 267 -6.73 37.60 -29.74
C HIS A 267 -6.67 36.56 -28.61
N ASN A 268 -7.26 36.90 -27.46
CA ASN A 268 -7.20 36.10 -26.23
C ASN A 268 -5.75 35.72 -25.86
N LEU A 269 -5.43 34.42 -25.76
CA LEU A 269 -4.09 33.93 -25.42
C LEU A 269 -3.14 33.86 -26.63
N ASN A 270 -3.64 34.07 -27.85
CA ASN A 270 -2.90 33.84 -29.08
C ASN A 270 -2.65 35.14 -29.86
N LEU A 271 -1.58 35.16 -30.63
CA LEU A 271 -1.22 36.23 -31.55
C LEU A 271 -1.50 35.78 -32.98
N PHE A 272 -2.36 36.51 -33.68
CA PHE A 272 -2.52 36.37 -35.12
C PHE A 272 -1.49 37.23 -35.83
N LEU A 273 -0.65 36.58 -36.60
CA LEU A 273 0.43 37.17 -37.37
C LEU A 273 0.06 36.99 -38.84
N CYS A 274 -0.41 38.06 -39.46
CA CYS A 274 -0.79 38.05 -40.87
C CYS A 274 0.33 38.66 -41.70
N SER A 275 0.96 37.82 -42.53
CA SER A 275 1.82 38.24 -43.64
C SER A 275 0.97 38.43 -44.90
N ASP A 276 1.55 38.98 -45.96
CA ASP A 276 0.92 39.03 -47.29
C ASP A 276 0.52 37.62 -47.78
N ARG A 277 1.23 36.56 -47.36
CA ARG A 277 1.10 35.20 -47.91
C ARG A 277 0.54 34.14 -46.96
N GLU A 278 0.66 34.34 -45.65
CA GLU A 278 0.34 33.35 -44.63
C GLU A 278 -0.22 34.02 -43.38
N ILE A 279 -1.03 33.28 -42.62
CA ILE A 279 -1.50 33.67 -41.29
C ILE A 279 -0.96 32.62 -40.31
N ARG A 280 -0.17 33.06 -39.33
CA ARG A 280 0.31 32.19 -38.24
C ARG A 280 -0.37 32.59 -36.94
N VAL A 281 -0.89 31.60 -36.22
CA VAL A 281 -1.42 31.72 -34.87
C VAL A 281 -0.31 31.28 -33.92
N TYR A 282 0.15 32.20 -33.09
CA TYR A 282 1.30 32.02 -32.23
C TYR A 282 0.93 32.17 -30.75
N ASN A 283 1.36 31.26 -29.90
CA ASN A 283 1.20 31.42 -28.45
C ASN A 283 2.45 32.10 -27.85
N PRO A 284 2.34 33.35 -27.37
CA PRO A 284 3.46 34.13 -26.84
C PRO A 284 3.96 33.69 -25.45
N GLU A 285 3.29 32.75 -24.77
CA GLU A 285 3.74 32.20 -23.49
C GLU A 285 4.65 31.00 -23.69
N ASN A 286 4.22 30.04 -24.53
CA ASN A 286 4.96 28.80 -24.77
C ASN A 286 5.97 28.91 -25.92
N ASN A 287 5.97 30.03 -26.61
CA ASN A 287 6.77 30.27 -27.81
C ASN A 287 6.56 29.27 -28.95
N LEU A 288 5.33 28.76 -29.09
CA LEU A 288 4.97 27.75 -30.09
C LEU A 288 3.99 28.31 -31.12
N THR A 289 4.21 27.95 -32.38
CA THR A 289 3.20 28.16 -33.41
C THR A 289 2.07 27.14 -33.22
N VAL A 290 0.88 27.64 -32.91
CA VAL A 290 -0.30 26.84 -32.60
C VAL A 290 -0.95 26.33 -33.87
N GLN A 291 -0.99 27.18 -34.90
CA GLN A 291 -1.59 26.86 -36.19
C GLN A 291 -1.00 27.75 -37.28
N GLU A 292 -0.76 27.19 -38.44
CA GLU A 292 -0.35 27.93 -39.62
C GLU A 292 -1.41 27.75 -40.71
N PHE A 293 -1.76 28.86 -41.34
CA PHE A 293 -2.60 28.91 -42.53
C PHE A 293 -1.74 29.46 -43.67
N GLY A 294 -1.14 28.58 -44.47
CA GLY A 294 -0.33 28.87 -45.67
C GLY A 294 -0.36 27.68 -46.64
N GLU A 295 0.08 27.73 -47.89
CA GLU A 295 0.48 28.80 -48.81
C GLU A 295 -0.54 28.82 -49.96
N ILE A 296 -1.00 29.99 -50.38
CA ILE A 296 -1.94 30.05 -51.50
C ILE A 296 -1.20 29.61 -52.77
N ASN A 297 -1.71 28.58 -53.47
CA ASN A 297 -1.16 28.08 -54.74
C ASN A 297 -0.98 29.16 -55.83
N ASP A 298 -1.61 30.33 -55.67
CA ASP A 298 -1.48 31.49 -56.53
C ASP A 298 -0.42 32.48 -56.01
N PRO A 299 0.67 32.73 -56.77
CA PRO A 299 1.76 33.63 -56.37
C PRO A 299 1.35 35.11 -56.26
N ASN A 300 0.15 35.44 -56.74
CA ASN A 300 -0.39 36.79 -56.71
C ASN A 300 -1.31 37.04 -55.52
N ALA A 301 -1.81 36.03 -54.81
CA ALA A 301 -2.80 36.24 -53.75
C ALA A 301 -2.22 36.94 -52.51
N GLN A 302 -3.01 37.83 -51.90
CA GLN A 302 -2.57 38.65 -50.76
C GLN A 302 -3.64 38.77 -49.68
N TYR A 303 -3.25 38.59 -48.42
CA TYR A 303 -4.05 39.04 -47.27
C TYR A 303 -3.87 40.55 -47.07
N THR A 304 -4.97 41.30 -47.01
CA THR A 304 -4.91 42.77 -47.10
C THR A 304 -5.22 43.50 -45.80
N ALA A 305 -6.10 42.92 -44.97
CA ALA A 305 -6.52 43.49 -43.71
C ALA A 305 -7.05 42.41 -42.76
N LEU A 306 -6.92 42.66 -41.46
CA LEU A 306 -7.37 41.78 -40.39
C LEU A 306 -8.16 42.61 -39.37
N GLY A 307 -9.31 42.09 -38.96
CA GLY A 307 -10.12 42.58 -37.86
C GLY A 307 -10.45 41.45 -36.90
N TYR A 308 -10.97 41.77 -35.73
CA TYR A 308 -11.30 40.77 -34.72
C TYR A 308 -12.53 41.18 -33.93
N LYS A 309 -13.23 40.19 -33.41
CA LYS A 309 -14.37 40.23 -32.53
C LYS A 309 -14.16 39.10 -31.51
N LYS A 310 -14.60 39.27 -30.26
CA LYS A 310 -14.49 38.31 -29.11
C LYS A 310 -13.91 36.90 -29.38
N HIS A 311 -14.53 36.09 -30.23
CA HIS A 311 -14.13 34.70 -30.55
C HIS A 311 -13.93 34.47 -32.07
N GLU A 312 -13.87 35.54 -32.87
CA GLU A 312 -13.86 35.51 -34.33
C GLU A 312 -12.79 36.47 -34.87
N VAL A 313 -11.87 35.97 -35.69
CA VAL A 313 -10.90 36.78 -36.42
C VAL A 313 -11.33 36.85 -37.88
N ILE A 314 -11.48 38.07 -38.40
CA ILE A 314 -11.98 38.33 -39.75
C ILE A 314 -10.81 38.79 -40.60
N VAL A 315 -10.58 38.12 -41.73
CA VAL A 315 -9.49 38.44 -42.64
C VAL A 315 -10.01 38.70 -44.04
N ALA A 316 -9.54 39.80 -44.66
CA ALA A 316 -9.74 40.06 -46.08
C ALA A 316 -8.65 39.38 -46.89
N TYR A 317 -9.09 38.54 -47.82
CA TYR A 317 -8.24 37.78 -48.73
C TYR A 317 -8.50 38.22 -50.18
N ASN A 318 -7.47 38.62 -50.91
CA ASN A 318 -7.57 38.99 -52.31
C ASN A 318 -6.77 38.01 -53.18
N PRO A 319 -7.43 37.14 -53.97
CA PRO A 319 -6.73 36.18 -54.84
C PRO A 319 -5.99 36.84 -56.02
N ASN A 320 -6.38 38.05 -56.45
CA ASN A 320 -5.83 38.73 -57.64
C ASN A 320 -5.65 40.25 -57.44
N PRO A 321 -4.60 40.72 -56.75
CA PRO A 321 -4.38 42.13 -56.44
C PRO A 321 -3.80 42.96 -57.60
N GLY A 322 -3.28 42.33 -58.66
CA GLY A 322 -2.57 43.01 -59.74
C GLY A 322 -3.41 43.87 -60.68
N ASN A 323 -4.74 43.75 -60.66
CA ASN A 323 -5.63 44.37 -61.66
C ASN A 323 -6.78 45.15 -60.99
N ARG A 324 -6.70 46.49 -60.91
CA ARG A 324 -7.68 47.36 -60.20
C ARG A 324 -9.13 47.21 -60.69
N LYS A 325 -9.38 46.72 -61.90
CA LYS A 325 -10.74 46.54 -62.46
C LYS A 325 -11.32 45.15 -62.18
N GLN A 326 -10.52 44.18 -61.72
CA GLN A 326 -10.91 42.79 -61.47
C GLN A 326 -10.54 42.32 -60.05
N SER A 327 -10.09 43.23 -59.17
CA SER A 327 -9.73 42.88 -57.80
C SER A 327 -10.96 42.42 -57.03
N LYS A 328 -10.97 41.15 -56.62
CA LYS A 328 -12.00 40.58 -55.76
C LYS A 328 -11.44 40.42 -54.36
N THR A 329 -12.22 40.74 -53.33
CA THR A 329 -11.88 40.42 -51.94
C THR A 329 -12.91 39.44 -51.40
N ILE A 330 -12.43 38.34 -50.83
CA ILE A 330 -13.20 37.33 -50.11
C ILE A 330 -12.94 37.53 -48.61
N ILE A 331 -14.00 37.44 -47.81
CA ILE A 331 -13.90 37.56 -46.35
C ILE A 331 -13.82 36.14 -45.77
N LYS A 332 -12.81 35.90 -44.93
CA LYS A 332 -12.63 34.65 -44.19
C LYS A 332 -12.82 34.93 -42.69
N ILE A 333 -13.61 34.11 -42.00
CA ILE A 333 -13.82 34.23 -40.55
C ILE A 333 -13.22 33.01 -39.87
N PHE A 334 -12.27 33.23 -38.97
CA PHE A 334 -11.68 32.21 -38.12
C PHE A 334 -12.41 32.23 -36.79
N LYS A 335 -13.17 31.18 -36.48
CA LYS A 335 -13.89 31.05 -35.21
C LYS A 335 -13.07 30.21 -34.25
N GLU A 336 -12.89 30.72 -33.03
CA GLU A 336 -12.27 29.98 -31.94
C GLU A 336 -13.21 28.83 -31.50
N ALA A 337 -12.66 27.64 -31.32
CA ALA A 337 -13.38 26.49 -30.78
C ALA A 337 -13.89 26.78 -29.36
N ALA A 338 -15.00 26.18 -28.96
CA ALA A 338 -15.55 26.39 -27.62
C ALA A 338 -14.54 25.95 -26.53
N ILE A 339 -14.57 26.59 -25.36
CA ILE A 339 -13.61 26.31 -24.27
C ILE A 339 -13.66 24.82 -23.88
N GLU A 340 -14.86 24.23 -23.87
CA GLU A 340 -15.09 22.81 -23.61
C GLU A 340 -14.42 21.91 -24.66
N GLU A 341 -14.51 22.27 -25.95
CA GLU A 341 -13.86 21.52 -27.04
C GLU A 341 -12.33 21.57 -26.92
N GLN A 342 -11.79 22.76 -26.58
CA GLN A 342 -10.35 22.94 -26.36
C GLN A 342 -9.85 22.10 -25.19
N ILE A 343 -10.54 22.12 -24.04
CA ILE A 343 -10.21 21.31 -22.87
C ILE A 343 -10.21 19.82 -23.24
N MET A 344 -11.26 19.33 -23.87
CA MET A 344 -11.39 17.93 -24.26
C MET A 344 -10.28 17.49 -25.23
N ARG A 345 -9.82 18.40 -26.09
CA ARG A 345 -8.67 18.15 -26.97
C ARG A 345 -7.38 17.98 -26.17
N PHE A 346 -7.04 18.92 -25.29
CA PHE A 346 -5.80 18.84 -24.50
C PHE A 346 -5.78 17.59 -23.61
N LEU A 347 -6.91 17.24 -23.00
CA LEU A 347 -7.04 16.00 -22.22
C LEU A 347 -6.81 14.73 -23.06
N LYS A 348 -7.32 14.70 -24.30
CA LYS A 348 -7.08 13.58 -25.24
C LYS A 348 -5.63 13.51 -25.72
N GLN A 349 -4.96 14.65 -25.86
CA GLN A 349 -3.55 14.75 -26.29
C GLN A 349 -2.55 14.45 -25.17
N GLY A 350 -2.99 14.43 -23.92
CA GLY A 350 -2.15 14.17 -22.75
C GLY A 350 -1.58 15.41 -22.07
N GLU A 351 -1.99 16.59 -22.50
CA GLU A 351 -1.52 17.89 -21.99
C GLU A 351 -2.45 18.40 -20.86
N ASP A 352 -2.53 17.64 -19.77
CA ASP A 352 -3.48 17.89 -18.67
C ASP A 352 -3.26 19.27 -18.00
N THR A 353 -2.01 19.77 -17.97
CA THR A 353 -1.67 21.08 -17.40
C THR A 353 -2.19 22.25 -18.22
N GLU A 354 -2.20 22.11 -19.55
CA GLU A 354 -2.74 23.15 -20.43
C GLU A 354 -4.27 23.13 -20.41
N ALA A 355 -4.89 21.95 -20.32
CA ALA A 355 -6.32 21.81 -20.09
C ALA A 355 -6.77 22.51 -18.79
N GLU A 356 -6.03 22.34 -17.69
CA GLU A 356 -6.29 23.03 -16.43
C GLU A 356 -6.17 24.56 -16.57
N ARG A 357 -5.12 25.06 -17.23
CA ARG A 357 -4.95 26.50 -17.44
C ARG A 357 -6.13 27.11 -18.19
N ILE A 358 -6.54 26.48 -19.28
CA ILE A 358 -7.67 26.94 -20.10
C ILE A 358 -8.96 26.92 -19.30
N PHE A 359 -9.19 25.88 -18.48
CA PHE A 359 -10.32 25.83 -17.56
C PHE A 359 -10.32 27.00 -16.58
N TYR A 360 -9.21 27.25 -15.88
CA TYR A 360 -9.15 28.35 -14.90
C TYR A 360 -9.29 29.73 -15.54
N ILE A 361 -8.81 29.92 -16.77
CA ILE A 361 -8.96 31.18 -17.51
C ILE A 361 -10.40 31.35 -17.97
N GLY A 362 -11.00 30.30 -18.56
CA GLY A 362 -12.33 30.35 -19.17
C GLY A 362 -13.50 30.42 -18.18
N TYR A 363 -13.33 29.86 -16.98
CA TYR A 363 -14.39 29.81 -15.96
C TYR A 363 -14.11 30.69 -14.74
N LYS A 364 -13.07 31.53 -14.77
CA LYS A 364 -12.73 32.46 -13.69
C LYS A 364 -13.93 33.36 -13.34
N GLY A 365 -14.36 33.33 -12.08
CA GLY A 365 -15.43 34.20 -11.57
C GLY A 365 -16.86 33.75 -11.89
N LYS A 366 -17.08 32.54 -12.44
CA LYS A 366 -18.43 31.98 -12.58
C LYS A 366 -18.96 31.48 -11.21
N PRO A 367 -20.26 31.65 -10.91
CA PRO A 367 -20.84 31.26 -9.63
C PRO A 367 -20.84 29.75 -9.36
N ASN A 368 -20.81 28.91 -10.40
CA ASN A 368 -20.84 27.44 -10.28
C ASN A 368 -19.45 26.79 -10.46
N LEU A 369 -18.38 27.48 -10.08
CA LEU A 369 -17.00 27.02 -10.33
C LEU A 369 -16.70 25.64 -9.74
N ASP A 370 -17.22 25.33 -8.55
CA ASP A 370 -16.98 24.03 -7.90
C ASP A 370 -17.66 22.86 -8.63
N GLN A 371 -18.86 23.09 -9.19
CA GLN A 371 -19.55 22.08 -10.00
C GLN A 371 -18.79 21.83 -11.30
N LEU A 372 -18.41 22.91 -11.98
CA LEU A 372 -17.62 22.86 -13.22
C LEU A 372 -16.25 22.23 -12.99
N LYS A 373 -15.65 22.42 -11.81
CA LYS A 373 -14.38 21.79 -11.44
C LYS A 373 -14.54 20.28 -11.26
N ASN A 374 -15.62 19.84 -10.60
CA ASN A 374 -15.89 18.40 -10.48
C ASN A 374 -16.12 17.78 -11.86
N GLU A 375 -16.89 18.44 -12.73
CA GLU A 375 -17.09 18.01 -14.12
C GLU A 375 -15.78 17.94 -14.89
N PHE A 376 -14.89 18.92 -14.75
CA PHE A 376 -13.55 18.90 -15.36
C PHE A 376 -12.72 17.69 -14.88
N GLU A 377 -12.68 17.45 -13.57
CA GLU A 377 -11.96 16.31 -12.97
C GLU A 377 -12.53 14.96 -13.42
N LEU A 378 -13.84 14.84 -13.56
CA LEU A 378 -14.50 13.65 -14.10
C LEU A 378 -14.17 13.43 -15.58
N ASN A 379 -14.24 14.48 -16.39
CA ASN A 379 -13.86 14.44 -17.80
C ASN A 379 -12.41 13.97 -17.96
N ARG A 380 -11.50 14.56 -17.17
CA ARG A 380 -10.08 14.17 -17.14
C ARG A 380 -9.92 12.71 -16.75
N GLY A 381 -10.51 12.29 -15.63
CA GLY A 381 -10.43 10.92 -15.15
C GLY A 381 -10.97 9.90 -16.15
N TRP A 382 -12.10 10.21 -16.80
CA TRP A 382 -12.72 9.33 -17.80
C TRP A 382 -11.85 9.16 -19.05
N ILE A 383 -11.27 10.26 -19.56
CA ILE A 383 -10.36 10.23 -20.71
C ILE A 383 -9.07 9.49 -20.36
N GLN A 384 -8.47 9.77 -19.20
CA GLN A 384 -7.28 9.06 -18.73
C GLN A 384 -7.54 7.55 -18.64
N PHE A 385 -8.72 7.15 -18.13
CA PHE A 385 -9.09 5.75 -17.96
C PHE A 385 -9.33 5.00 -19.28
N PHE A 386 -10.22 5.50 -20.14
CA PHE A 386 -10.67 4.76 -21.33
C PHE A 386 -9.96 5.15 -22.63
N HIS A 387 -9.45 6.38 -22.74
CA HIS A 387 -8.78 6.86 -23.95
C HIS A 387 -7.25 6.81 -23.87
N ARG A 388 -6.66 6.75 -22.67
CA ARG A 388 -5.19 6.72 -22.50
C ARG A 388 -4.68 5.49 -21.75
N LEU A 389 -5.56 4.75 -21.06
CA LEU A 389 -5.21 3.62 -20.18
C LEU A 389 -4.24 4.01 -19.04
N GLU A 390 -4.30 5.26 -18.58
CA GLU A 390 -3.49 5.78 -17.48
C GLU A 390 -4.23 5.63 -16.15
N PHE A 391 -4.25 4.39 -15.64
CA PHE A 391 -5.14 4.02 -14.56
C PHE A 391 -4.84 4.71 -13.21
N GLU A 392 -3.58 4.99 -12.87
CA GLU A 392 -3.23 5.63 -11.59
C GLU A 392 -3.70 7.09 -11.55
N SER A 393 -3.33 7.90 -12.56
CA SER A 393 -3.77 9.29 -12.69
C SER A 393 -5.30 9.39 -12.78
N ALA A 394 -5.94 8.45 -13.50
CA ALA A 394 -7.39 8.40 -13.60
C ALA A 394 -8.06 8.21 -12.23
N THR A 395 -7.55 7.32 -11.36
CA THR A 395 -8.15 7.13 -10.03
C THR A 395 -8.18 8.41 -9.21
N TYR A 396 -7.09 9.18 -9.23
CA TYR A 396 -7.01 10.45 -8.51
C TYR A 396 -8.04 11.45 -9.02
N SER A 397 -8.12 11.64 -10.35
CA SER A 397 -9.08 12.54 -10.99
C SER A 397 -10.53 12.12 -10.71
N LEU A 398 -10.84 10.82 -10.77
CA LEU A 398 -12.19 10.29 -10.54
C LEU A 398 -12.65 10.47 -9.07
N ILE A 399 -11.73 10.27 -8.12
CA ILE A 399 -12.01 10.48 -6.69
C ILE A 399 -12.26 11.97 -6.42
N ASN A 400 -11.43 12.86 -6.97
CA ASN A 400 -11.60 14.31 -6.81
C ASN A 400 -12.89 14.82 -7.46
N GLY A 401 -13.27 14.24 -8.61
CA GLY A 401 -14.52 14.53 -9.31
C GLY A 401 -15.79 14.03 -8.61
N LYS A 402 -15.66 13.25 -7.52
CA LYS A 402 -16.78 12.62 -6.78
C LYS A 402 -17.68 11.79 -7.69
N ILE A 403 -17.06 10.93 -8.50
CA ILE A 403 -17.77 10.03 -9.42
C ILE A 403 -18.79 9.17 -8.67
N ASP A 404 -19.93 8.91 -9.32
CA ASP A 404 -20.85 7.87 -8.88
C ASP A 404 -20.21 6.49 -9.10
N PRO A 405 -19.84 5.76 -8.03
CA PRO A 405 -19.17 4.46 -8.16
C PRO A 405 -20.04 3.44 -8.92
N ARG A 406 -21.37 3.57 -8.87
CA ARG A 406 -22.30 2.65 -9.53
C ARG A 406 -22.15 2.68 -11.05
N GLU A 407 -21.81 3.84 -11.63
CA GLU A 407 -21.60 3.97 -13.06
C GLU A 407 -20.41 3.15 -13.54
N LEU A 408 -19.29 3.22 -12.80
CA LEU A 408 -18.12 2.39 -13.07
C LEU A 408 -18.46 0.90 -12.90
N MET A 409 -19.21 0.53 -11.86
CA MET A 409 -19.61 -0.86 -11.63
C MET A 409 -20.45 -1.42 -12.79
N ILE A 410 -21.36 -0.61 -13.36
CA ILE A 410 -22.17 -0.97 -14.53
C ILE A 410 -21.30 -1.09 -15.79
N VAL A 411 -20.36 -0.17 -16.00
CA VAL A 411 -19.47 -0.19 -17.17
C VAL A 411 -18.55 -1.42 -17.18
N PHE A 412 -18.18 -1.90 -16.00
CA PHE A 412 -17.46 -3.16 -15.83
C PHE A 412 -18.36 -4.41 -15.85
N GLY A 413 -19.68 -4.27 -16.04
CA GLY A 413 -20.62 -5.39 -16.21
C GLY A 413 -21.06 -6.08 -14.92
N TYR A 414 -20.77 -5.52 -13.74
CA TYR A 414 -21.17 -6.14 -12.47
C TYR A 414 -22.68 -6.04 -12.19
N ASP A 415 -23.43 -5.28 -12.99
CA ASP A 415 -24.89 -5.23 -12.94
C ASP A 415 -25.56 -6.57 -13.27
N GLN A 416 -24.90 -7.40 -14.10
CA GLN A 416 -25.37 -8.76 -14.41
C GLN A 416 -25.31 -9.71 -13.21
N HIS A 417 -24.58 -9.32 -12.16
CA HIS A 417 -24.27 -10.15 -11.00
C HIS A 417 -24.87 -9.61 -9.70
N CYS A 418 -25.26 -8.34 -9.66
CA CYS A 418 -25.89 -7.70 -8.50
C CYS A 418 -27.27 -7.14 -8.88
N ARG A 419 -28.36 -7.69 -8.33
CA ARG A 419 -29.74 -7.26 -8.67
C ARG A 419 -30.00 -5.82 -8.27
N ALA A 420 -29.45 -5.40 -7.13
CA ALA A 420 -29.57 -4.04 -6.65
C ALA A 420 -28.97 -3.02 -7.65
N LEU A 421 -27.96 -3.40 -8.44
CA LEU A 421 -27.44 -2.57 -9.53
C LEU A 421 -28.33 -2.66 -10.78
N ALA A 422 -28.80 -3.85 -11.14
CA ALA A 422 -29.66 -4.05 -12.31
C ALA A 422 -30.95 -3.22 -12.25
N ASP A 423 -31.55 -3.08 -11.06
CA ASP A 423 -32.80 -2.33 -10.86
C ASP A 423 -32.63 -0.81 -11.11
N ILE A 424 -31.41 -0.29 -10.99
CA ILE A 424 -31.07 1.13 -11.10
C ILE A 424 -30.83 1.56 -12.56
N ILE A 425 -30.52 0.61 -13.45
CA ILE A 425 -30.16 0.88 -14.85
C ILE A 425 -31.39 1.33 -15.65
N SER A 426 -31.25 2.44 -16.38
CA SER A 426 -32.26 2.89 -17.35
C SER A 426 -31.98 2.36 -18.77
N LYS A 427 -30.70 2.37 -19.17
CA LYS A 427 -30.21 1.84 -20.45
C LYS A 427 -28.90 1.09 -20.22
N GLN A 428 -28.77 -0.07 -20.84
CA GLN A 428 -27.52 -0.84 -20.83
C GLN A 428 -26.39 -0.04 -21.52
N PRO A 429 -25.16 -0.07 -21.00
CA PRO A 429 -24.02 0.58 -21.66
C PRO A 429 -23.83 0.00 -23.06
N LYS A 430 -23.48 0.85 -24.04
CA LYS A 430 -23.30 0.41 -25.43
C LYS A 430 -22.12 -0.57 -25.58
N ASP A 431 -21.06 -0.37 -24.81
CA ASP A 431 -19.82 -1.16 -24.81
C ASP A 431 -19.38 -1.39 -23.35
N SER A 432 -18.88 -2.59 -23.02
CA SER A 432 -18.29 -2.89 -21.71
C SER A 432 -16.87 -2.33 -21.59
N ALA A 433 -16.36 -2.17 -20.36
CA ALA A 433 -14.97 -1.79 -20.11
C ALA A 433 -13.97 -2.71 -20.84
N GLU A 434 -14.28 -4.01 -20.90
CA GLU A 434 -13.48 -5.01 -21.62
C GLU A 434 -13.42 -4.70 -23.12
N ASN A 435 -14.57 -4.42 -23.75
CA ASN A 435 -14.62 -4.05 -25.17
C ASN A 435 -13.87 -2.75 -25.46
N TYR A 436 -13.97 -1.75 -24.57
CA TYR A 436 -13.23 -0.49 -24.71
C TYR A 436 -11.71 -0.71 -24.69
N ILE A 437 -11.22 -1.51 -23.75
CA ILE A 437 -9.79 -1.82 -23.62
C ILE A 437 -9.31 -2.63 -24.83
N GLU A 438 -10.09 -3.63 -25.26
CA GLU A 438 -9.75 -4.42 -26.45
C GLU A 438 -9.71 -3.59 -27.73
N ASP A 439 -10.70 -2.73 -27.97
CA ASP A 439 -10.75 -1.88 -29.16
C ASP A 439 -9.64 -0.84 -29.19
N TYR A 440 -9.25 -0.32 -28.02
CA TYR A 440 -8.12 0.60 -27.92
C TYR A 440 -6.78 -0.10 -28.20
N ILE A 441 -6.56 -1.29 -27.62
CA ILE A 441 -5.35 -2.09 -27.89
C ILE A 441 -5.26 -2.49 -29.36
N LYS A 442 -6.40 -2.84 -30.00
CA LYS A 442 -6.48 -3.10 -31.45
C LYS A 442 -6.11 -1.86 -32.27
N LYS A 443 -6.55 -0.66 -31.87
CA LYS A 443 -6.24 0.59 -32.58
C LYS A 443 -4.77 0.98 -32.54
N ILE A 444 -4.07 0.68 -31.44
CA ILE A 444 -2.66 1.07 -31.25
C ILE A 444 -1.68 0.08 -31.89
N ASN A 445 -2.15 -1.09 -32.36
CA ASN A 445 -1.29 -2.17 -32.88
C ASN A 445 -0.16 -2.55 -31.89
N SER A 446 -0.42 -2.42 -30.58
CA SER A 446 0.56 -2.76 -29.53
C SER A 446 0.51 -4.24 -29.16
N SER A 447 1.66 -4.81 -28.78
CA SER A 447 1.79 -6.16 -28.20
C SER A 447 1.32 -6.27 -26.74
N LEU A 448 0.47 -5.35 -26.27
CA LEU A 448 -0.01 -5.31 -24.88
C LEU A 448 -0.98 -6.47 -24.64
N ASP A 449 -0.77 -7.19 -23.53
CA ASP A 449 -1.68 -8.26 -23.10
C ASP A 449 -2.98 -7.65 -22.57
N THR A 450 -4.09 -7.94 -23.26
CA THR A 450 -5.44 -7.48 -22.92
C THR A 450 -5.83 -7.91 -21.51
N LYS A 451 -5.43 -9.11 -21.08
CA LYS A 451 -5.74 -9.64 -19.75
C LYS A 451 -4.99 -8.88 -18.65
N TYR A 452 -3.72 -8.55 -18.87
CA TYR A 452 -2.92 -7.77 -17.93
C TYR A 452 -3.46 -6.34 -17.77
N THR A 453 -3.77 -5.68 -18.89
CA THR A 453 -4.35 -4.32 -18.86
C THR A 453 -5.73 -4.30 -18.22
N LEU A 454 -6.56 -5.33 -18.45
CA LEU A 454 -7.86 -5.47 -17.79
C LEU A 454 -7.71 -5.66 -16.27
N ASN A 455 -6.73 -6.45 -15.81
CA ASN A 455 -6.46 -6.59 -14.38
C ASN A 455 -6.05 -5.26 -13.74
N LYS A 456 -5.18 -4.47 -14.40
CA LYS A 456 -4.84 -3.12 -13.94
C LYS A 456 -6.04 -2.18 -13.89
N ALA A 457 -6.94 -2.26 -14.88
CA ALA A 457 -8.18 -1.49 -14.88
C ALA A 457 -9.07 -1.87 -13.69
N LYS A 458 -9.18 -3.18 -13.38
CA LYS A 458 -9.91 -3.69 -12.21
C LYS A 458 -9.26 -3.27 -10.89
N GLU A 459 -7.93 -3.24 -10.79
CA GLU A 459 -7.21 -2.72 -9.61
C GLU A 459 -7.51 -1.24 -9.37
N SER A 460 -7.51 -0.42 -10.42
CA SER A 460 -7.87 0.99 -10.29
C SER A 460 -9.35 1.19 -9.94
N LEU A 461 -10.26 0.37 -10.48
CA LEU A 461 -11.65 0.34 -10.04
C LEU A 461 -11.74 0.02 -8.55
N LEU A 462 -11.05 -1.01 -8.08
CA LEU A 462 -11.00 -1.40 -6.67
C LEU A 462 -10.53 -0.25 -5.77
N ASN A 463 -9.52 0.50 -6.19
CA ASN A 463 -9.02 1.67 -5.46
C ASN A 463 -10.08 2.77 -5.34
N VAL A 464 -10.82 3.07 -6.42
CA VAL A 464 -11.93 4.04 -6.37
C VAL A 464 -13.03 3.55 -5.43
N LEU A 465 -13.47 2.30 -5.57
CA LEU A 465 -14.54 1.72 -4.76
C LEU A 465 -14.17 1.68 -3.27
N ASN A 466 -12.94 1.26 -2.93
CA ASN A 466 -12.46 1.26 -1.55
C ASN A 466 -12.43 2.68 -0.97
N ASN A 467 -11.91 3.66 -1.70
CA ASN A 467 -11.87 5.05 -1.22
C ASN A 467 -13.27 5.60 -0.94
N VAL A 468 -14.24 5.34 -1.84
CA VAL A 468 -15.64 5.74 -1.63
C VAL A 468 -16.24 4.98 -0.44
N TYR A 469 -16.04 3.67 -0.35
CA TYR A 469 -16.53 2.85 0.77
C TYR A 469 -15.99 3.34 2.12
N TRP A 470 -14.69 3.63 2.22
CA TRP A 470 -14.07 4.16 3.44
C TRP A 470 -14.50 5.60 3.76
N ALA A 471 -14.71 6.44 2.76
CA ALA A 471 -15.20 7.81 2.97
C ALA A 471 -16.63 7.80 3.53
N LEU A 472 -17.51 6.99 2.94
CA LEU A 472 -18.90 6.84 3.38
C LEU A 472 -19.01 6.12 4.73
N GLY A 473 -18.19 5.10 4.98
CA GLY A 473 -18.20 4.34 6.23
C GLY A 473 -17.74 5.12 7.47
N LYS A 474 -17.09 6.29 7.30
CA LYS A 474 -16.77 7.20 8.41
C LYS A 474 -17.95 8.06 8.85
N GLU A 475 -18.99 8.16 8.02
CA GLU A 475 -20.14 9.00 8.34
C GLU A 475 -21.07 8.27 9.32
N THR A 476 -21.37 8.92 10.45
CA THR A 476 -22.25 8.37 11.50
C THR A 476 -23.73 8.60 11.23
N VAL A 477 -24.06 9.45 10.25
CA VAL A 477 -25.44 9.87 9.93
C VAL A 477 -25.82 9.33 8.55
N ASP A 478 -26.91 8.56 8.49
CA ASP A 478 -27.47 8.09 7.22
C ASP A 478 -28.18 9.24 6.49
N ARG A 479 -27.46 9.86 5.55
CA ARG A 479 -27.95 10.97 4.71
C ARG A 479 -28.09 10.54 3.26
N ARG A 480 -28.86 11.32 2.48
CA ARG A 480 -28.90 11.18 1.03
C ARG A 480 -27.74 11.91 0.39
N ILE A 481 -27.09 11.24 -0.56
CA ILE A 481 -25.95 11.77 -1.31
C ILE A 481 -26.35 11.80 -2.79
N MET A 482 -25.95 12.89 -3.45
CA MET A 482 -25.95 13.03 -4.89
C MET A 482 -24.50 12.93 -5.36
N PHE A 483 -24.21 11.92 -6.16
CA PHE A 483 -22.93 11.82 -6.85
C PHE A 483 -22.97 12.60 -8.16
N SER A 484 -21.79 12.95 -8.65
CA SER A 484 -21.64 13.57 -9.96
C SER A 484 -21.63 12.46 -11.02
N GLY A 485 -22.45 12.61 -12.06
CA GLY A 485 -22.46 11.66 -13.17
C GLY A 485 -21.25 11.87 -14.07
N CYS A 486 -20.75 10.79 -14.66
CA CYS A 486 -19.71 10.90 -15.68
C CYS A 486 -20.31 11.45 -17.00
N PRO A 487 -19.50 12.08 -17.87
CA PRO A 487 -19.97 12.64 -19.14
C PRO A 487 -20.67 11.61 -20.03
N TYR A 488 -20.26 10.35 -19.94
CA TYR A 488 -20.89 9.24 -20.63
C TYR A 488 -22.29 8.96 -20.07
N SER A 489 -22.49 9.03 -18.76
CA SER A 489 -23.79 8.80 -18.11
C SER A 489 -24.77 9.94 -18.32
N GLU A 490 -24.30 11.18 -18.45
CA GLU A 490 -25.17 12.33 -18.75
C GLU A 490 -25.78 12.23 -20.15
N VAL A 491 -25.01 11.76 -21.14
CA VAL A 491 -25.50 11.58 -22.51
C VAL A 491 -26.34 10.30 -22.66
N SER A 492 -26.00 9.23 -21.94
CA SER A 492 -26.66 7.93 -22.05
C SER A 492 -27.79 7.70 -21.03
N ASN A 493 -27.90 8.54 -19.99
CA ASN A 493 -28.76 8.36 -18.83
C ASN A 493 -28.65 6.95 -18.22
N LEU A 494 -27.44 6.46 -17.94
CA LEU A 494 -27.21 5.10 -17.41
C LEU A 494 -28.06 4.78 -16.18
N ILE A 495 -28.11 5.71 -15.22
CA ILE A 495 -28.87 5.57 -13.97
C ILE A 495 -30.22 6.27 -14.11
N LYS A 496 -31.30 5.59 -13.70
CA LYS A 496 -32.65 6.18 -13.64
C LYS A 496 -32.64 7.46 -12.78
N PRO A 497 -33.34 8.54 -13.19
CA PRO A 497 -33.29 9.83 -12.49
C PRO A 497 -33.76 9.74 -11.02
N GLU A 498 -34.67 8.82 -10.71
CA GLU A 498 -35.19 8.54 -9.36
C GLU A 498 -34.13 7.98 -8.40
N TYR A 499 -33.06 7.39 -8.93
CA TYR A 499 -32.00 6.73 -8.16
C TYR A 499 -30.69 7.53 -8.15
N LYS A 500 -30.70 8.79 -8.63
CA LYS A 500 -29.53 9.67 -8.53
C LYS A 500 -29.23 10.03 -7.07
N GLU A 501 -30.26 10.22 -6.24
CA GLU A 501 -30.12 10.33 -4.79
C GLU A 501 -30.10 8.94 -4.14
N VAL A 502 -29.09 8.66 -3.31
CA VAL A 502 -28.98 7.39 -2.59
C VAL A 502 -28.67 7.60 -1.12
N ARG A 503 -29.22 6.76 -0.24
CA ARG A 503 -28.84 6.72 1.17
C ARG A 503 -27.54 5.95 1.36
N ILE A 504 -26.76 6.34 2.36
CA ILE A 504 -25.50 5.68 2.69
C ILE A 504 -25.73 4.22 3.08
N SER A 505 -26.80 3.95 3.83
CA SER A 505 -27.19 2.60 4.24
C SER A 505 -27.49 1.66 3.06
N ASP A 506 -28.01 2.19 1.96
CA ASP A 506 -28.38 1.39 0.77
C ASP A 506 -27.18 1.13 -0.15
N ILE A 507 -26.23 2.08 -0.25
CA ILE A 507 -25.08 1.97 -1.15
C ILE A 507 -23.91 1.15 -0.57
N LEU A 508 -23.70 1.17 0.75
CA LEU A 508 -22.59 0.45 1.38
C LEU A 508 -22.62 -1.07 1.12
N PRO A 509 -23.77 -1.77 1.24
CA PRO A 509 -23.86 -3.20 0.91
C PRO A 509 -23.59 -3.48 -0.57
N ILE A 510 -24.04 -2.61 -1.48
CA ILE A 510 -23.80 -2.72 -2.92
C ILE A 510 -22.30 -2.60 -3.21
N LEU A 511 -21.63 -1.58 -2.64
CA LEU A 511 -20.20 -1.37 -2.79
C LEU A 511 -19.40 -2.55 -2.26
N LYS A 512 -19.71 -3.03 -1.05
CA LYS A 512 -19.00 -4.18 -0.47
C LYS A 512 -19.15 -5.45 -1.30
N THR A 513 -20.37 -5.70 -1.80
CA THR A 513 -20.66 -6.87 -2.66
C THR A 513 -19.83 -6.84 -3.95
N VAL A 514 -19.75 -5.69 -4.63
CA VAL A 514 -18.96 -5.59 -5.86
C VAL A 514 -17.45 -5.50 -5.61
N ILE A 515 -17.01 -4.91 -4.50
CA ILE A 515 -15.60 -5.00 -4.06
C ILE A 515 -15.19 -6.47 -3.92
N ILE A 516 -16.04 -7.32 -3.34
CA ILE A 516 -15.80 -8.77 -3.26
C ILE A 516 -15.70 -9.40 -4.65
N PHE A 517 -16.58 -9.02 -5.60
CA PHE A 517 -16.50 -9.53 -6.98
C PHE A 517 -15.17 -9.15 -7.65
N VAL A 518 -14.78 -7.88 -7.53
CA VAL A 518 -13.54 -7.36 -8.14
C VAL A 518 -12.30 -8.03 -7.52
N LEU A 519 -12.26 -8.20 -6.19
CA LEU A 519 -11.18 -8.89 -5.49
C LEU A 519 -11.05 -10.36 -5.95
N SER A 520 -12.18 -11.01 -6.19
CA SER A 520 -12.24 -12.38 -6.72
C SER A 520 -11.70 -12.47 -8.14
N ASP A 521 -12.04 -11.50 -8.99
CA ASP A 521 -11.58 -11.45 -10.38
C ASP A 521 -10.07 -11.22 -10.50
N ILE A 522 -9.50 -10.37 -9.65
CA ILE A 522 -8.05 -10.06 -9.65
C ILE A 522 -7.25 -11.19 -8.97
N GLY A 523 -7.83 -11.90 -8.00
CA GLY A 523 -7.17 -12.95 -7.23
C GLY A 523 -6.46 -12.45 -5.96
N PHE A 524 -6.89 -11.31 -5.41
CA PHE A 524 -6.32 -10.72 -4.18
C PHE A 524 -6.88 -11.37 -2.91
N ASN A 525 -6.50 -12.63 -2.69
CA ASN A 525 -7.08 -13.49 -1.64
C ASN A 525 -6.85 -12.96 -0.21
N MET A 526 -5.74 -12.28 0.08
CA MET A 526 -5.50 -11.71 1.42
C MET A 526 -6.42 -10.50 1.73
N GLU A 527 -6.72 -9.68 0.73
CA GLU A 527 -7.61 -8.53 0.90
C GLU A 527 -9.06 -8.98 0.99
N LEU A 528 -9.41 -10.04 0.26
CA LEU A 528 -10.70 -10.72 0.36
C LEU A 528 -10.95 -11.24 1.79
N GLU A 529 -9.97 -11.90 2.42
CA GLU A 529 -10.06 -12.32 3.83
C GLU A 529 -10.35 -11.13 4.76
N LYS A 530 -9.65 -10.01 4.58
CA LYS A 530 -9.89 -8.78 5.37
C LYS A 530 -11.31 -8.23 5.16
N ALA A 531 -11.84 -8.29 3.93
CA ALA A 531 -13.18 -7.81 3.62
C ALA A 531 -14.26 -8.59 4.39
N PHE A 532 -14.07 -9.90 4.58
CA PHE A 532 -14.99 -10.75 5.33
C PHE A 532 -14.83 -10.68 6.85
N THR A 533 -13.65 -10.35 7.39
CA THR A 533 -13.47 -10.20 8.86
C THR A 533 -14.27 -9.04 9.47
N LYS A 534 -14.61 -8.02 8.68
CA LYS A 534 -15.44 -6.90 9.14
C LYS A 534 -16.92 -7.24 9.00
N ARG A 535 -17.67 -7.12 10.11
CA ARG A 535 -19.14 -7.32 10.17
C ARG A 535 -19.93 -6.18 9.51
N ASP A 536 -19.62 -5.87 8.25
CA ASP A 536 -20.44 -4.94 7.46
C ASP A 536 -21.37 -5.74 6.54
N ALA A 537 -22.59 -5.25 6.34
CA ALA A 537 -23.61 -5.91 5.53
C ALA A 537 -23.19 -5.99 4.04
N PHE A 538 -23.46 -7.12 3.39
CA PHE A 538 -23.32 -7.37 1.95
C PHE A 538 -24.34 -8.42 1.49
N PHE A 539 -24.55 -8.58 0.18
CA PHE A 539 -25.54 -9.52 -0.37
C PHE A 539 -24.96 -10.94 -0.49
N GLU A 540 -25.10 -11.75 0.56
CA GLU A 540 -24.52 -13.10 0.64
C GLU A 540 -24.96 -14.05 -0.50
N ASP A 541 -26.24 -14.04 -0.86
CA ASP A 541 -26.80 -14.89 -1.92
C ASP A 541 -26.19 -14.59 -3.30
N GLU A 542 -25.94 -13.30 -3.57
CA GLU A 542 -25.37 -12.84 -4.85
C GLU A 542 -23.89 -13.21 -4.93
N VAL A 543 -23.14 -13.04 -3.84
CA VAL A 543 -21.73 -13.49 -3.74
C VAL A 543 -21.61 -14.99 -3.95
N LYS A 544 -22.41 -15.79 -3.27
CA LYS A 544 -22.38 -17.25 -3.43
C LYS A 544 -22.66 -17.67 -4.87
N LEU A 545 -23.65 -17.05 -5.51
CA LEU A 545 -24.00 -17.35 -6.89
C LEU A 545 -22.88 -16.95 -7.87
N TYR A 546 -22.29 -15.77 -7.68
CA TYR A 546 -21.18 -15.27 -8.51
C TYR A 546 -19.96 -16.20 -8.44
N LEU A 547 -19.49 -16.49 -7.24
CA LEU A 547 -18.31 -17.33 -7.01
C LEU A 547 -18.50 -18.76 -7.56
N THR A 548 -19.70 -19.32 -7.43
CA THR A 548 -20.03 -20.64 -7.98
C THR A 548 -20.03 -20.62 -9.51
N ARG A 549 -20.57 -19.57 -10.14
CA ARG A 549 -20.60 -19.42 -11.61
C ARG A 549 -19.20 -19.25 -12.19
N MET A 550 -18.34 -18.47 -11.53
CA MET A 550 -16.96 -18.20 -11.98
C MET A 550 -16.02 -19.39 -11.79
N LYS A 551 -16.47 -20.47 -11.11
CA LYS A 551 -15.68 -21.69 -10.80
C LYS A 551 -14.36 -21.40 -10.04
N GLN A 552 -14.28 -20.27 -9.35
CA GLN A 552 -13.11 -19.90 -8.56
C GLN A 552 -13.19 -20.55 -7.18
N LYS A 553 -12.39 -21.59 -6.95
CA LYS A 553 -12.48 -22.42 -5.73
C LYS A 553 -11.93 -21.71 -4.48
N GLU A 554 -10.84 -20.96 -4.60
CA GLU A 554 -10.18 -20.32 -3.44
C GLU A 554 -10.97 -19.13 -2.85
N PRO A 555 -11.48 -18.17 -3.65
CA PRO A 555 -12.39 -17.14 -3.15
C PRO A 555 -13.67 -17.71 -2.54
N LEU A 556 -14.19 -18.80 -3.09
CA LEU A 556 -15.37 -19.51 -2.55
C LEU A 556 -15.10 -20.12 -1.17
N ALA A 557 -13.92 -20.70 -0.98
CA ALA A 557 -13.50 -21.24 0.32
C ALA A 557 -13.34 -20.15 1.38
N ILE A 558 -12.78 -18.99 0.99
CA ILE A 558 -12.65 -17.81 1.85
C ILE A 558 -14.02 -17.24 2.22
N TYR A 559 -14.98 -17.21 1.27
CA TYR A 559 -16.35 -16.79 1.54
C TYR A 559 -17.04 -17.71 2.56
N PHE A 560 -16.91 -19.02 2.44
CA PHE A 560 -17.47 -19.96 3.42
C PHE A 560 -16.84 -19.82 4.81
N GLU A 561 -15.53 -19.52 4.88
CA GLU A 561 -14.85 -19.18 6.14
C GLU A 561 -15.43 -17.90 6.77
N GLY A 562 -15.63 -16.85 5.97
CA GLY A 562 -16.16 -15.56 6.42
C GLY A 562 -17.63 -15.60 6.87
N THR A 563 -18.46 -16.41 6.21
CA THR A 563 -19.88 -16.60 6.56
C THR A 563 -20.10 -17.59 7.70
N GLY A 564 -19.06 -18.33 8.10
CA GLY A 564 -19.12 -19.31 9.18
C GLY A 564 -19.65 -20.69 8.75
N ASP A 565 -19.83 -20.95 7.45
CA ASP A 565 -20.16 -22.27 6.92
C ASP A 565 -18.90 -23.15 6.80
N ILE A 566 -18.46 -23.64 7.95
CA ILE A 566 -17.23 -24.41 8.12
C ILE A 566 -17.26 -25.70 7.27
N THR A 567 -18.43 -26.33 7.11
CA THR A 567 -18.54 -27.61 6.40
C THR A 567 -18.25 -27.48 4.92
N ASN A 568 -18.83 -26.46 4.28
CA ASN A 568 -18.59 -26.18 2.87
C ASN A 568 -17.19 -25.60 2.67
N ALA A 569 -16.69 -24.76 3.58
CA ALA A 569 -15.32 -24.24 3.55
C ALA A 569 -14.28 -25.37 3.50
N LEU A 570 -14.35 -26.33 4.42
CA LEU A 570 -13.40 -27.45 4.50
C LEU A 570 -13.50 -28.36 3.28
N LYS A 571 -14.71 -28.59 2.75
CA LYS A 571 -14.89 -29.34 1.50
C LYS A 571 -14.23 -28.62 0.32
N THR A 572 -14.43 -27.31 0.18
CA THR A 572 -13.80 -26.53 -0.89
C THR A 572 -12.28 -26.47 -0.76
N TRP A 573 -11.74 -26.33 0.45
CA TRP A 573 -10.29 -26.38 0.68
C TRP A 573 -9.71 -27.75 0.34
N GLN A 574 -10.41 -28.84 0.66
CA GLN A 574 -10.00 -30.20 0.26
C GLN A 574 -9.99 -30.39 -1.27
N GLU A 575 -10.93 -29.77 -2.00
CA GLU A 575 -11.00 -29.84 -3.47
C GLU A 575 -9.93 -28.99 -4.19
N ILE A 576 -9.26 -28.08 -3.48
CA ILE A 576 -8.13 -27.29 -3.99
C ILE A 576 -6.83 -28.11 -3.88
N GLY A 577 -6.57 -28.69 -2.69
CA GLY A 577 -5.44 -29.58 -2.48
C GLY A 577 -4.06 -28.91 -2.34
N ASP A 578 -4.00 -27.59 -2.29
CA ASP A 578 -2.74 -26.83 -2.20
C ASP A 578 -2.20 -26.71 -0.76
N ASP A 579 -0.90 -26.41 -0.63
CA ASP A 579 -0.23 -26.13 0.64
C ASP A 579 -0.92 -25.05 1.50
N ARG A 580 -1.46 -24.02 0.84
CA ARG A 580 -2.25 -22.97 1.51
C ARG A 580 -3.58 -23.51 2.02
N ALA A 581 -4.22 -24.40 1.27
CA ALA A 581 -5.45 -25.05 1.68
C ALA A 581 -5.23 -25.90 2.93
N ILE A 582 -4.08 -26.58 3.05
CA ILE A 582 -3.70 -27.32 4.26
C ILE A 582 -3.60 -26.38 5.46
N ILE A 583 -2.83 -25.29 5.35
CA ILE A 583 -2.65 -24.32 6.45
C ILE A 583 -3.99 -23.73 6.88
N LYS A 584 -4.85 -23.38 5.92
CA LYS A 584 -6.17 -22.82 6.19
C LYS A 584 -7.09 -23.83 6.85
N THR A 585 -7.15 -25.05 6.33
CA THR A 585 -7.90 -26.17 6.94
C THR A 585 -7.47 -26.39 8.39
N ILE A 586 -6.16 -26.35 8.67
CA ILE A 586 -5.62 -26.48 10.02
C ILE A 586 -6.03 -25.31 10.91
N SER A 587 -6.01 -24.08 10.41
CA SER A 587 -6.43 -22.90 11.17
C SER A 587 -7.93 -22.92 11.50
N ILE A 588 -8.77 -23.33 10.54
CA ILE A 588 -10.22 -23.48 10.72
C ILE A 588 -10.48 -24.54 11.78
N ILE A 589 -9.79 -25.69 11.67
CA ILE A 589 -9.86 -26.76 12.67
C ILE A 589 -9.45 -26.21 14.04
N LYS A 590 -8.30 -25.57 14.22
CA LYS A 590 -7.88 -25.05 15.55
C LYS A 590 -8.89 -24.08 16.20
N ASN A 591 -9.59 -23.27 15.39
CA ASN A 591 -10.49 -22.22 15.89
C ASN A 591 -11.94 -22.67 16.12
N THR A 592 -12.35 -23.82 15.59
CA THR A 592 -13.75 -24.26 15.61
C THR A 592 -13.88 -25.66 16.22
N ASN A 593 -14.88 -25.91 17.07
CA ASN A 593 -15.10 -27.25 17.62
C ASN A 593 -15.82 -28.14 16.59
N LEU A 594 -15.07 -28.81 15.72
CA LEU A 594 -15.64 -29.76 14.76
C LEU A 594 -16.24 -30.99 15.45
N SER A 595 -17.29 -31.56 14.84
CA SER A 595 -17.79 -32.89 15.16
C SER A 595 -16.75 -33.97 14.85
N ARG A 596 -16.68 -35.02 15.68
CA ARG A 596 -15.70 -36.12 15.63
C ARG A 596 -15.47 -36.68 14.22
N ASP A 597 -16.53 -37.02 13.49
CA ASP A 597 -16.43 -37.65 12.17
C ASP A 597 -15.82 -36.73 11.09
N ASN A 598 -16.14 -35.42 11.16
CA ASN A 598 -15.59 -34.44 10.24
C ASN A 598 -14.11 -34.18 10.54
N LEU A 599 -13.72 -34.13 11.82
CA LEU A 599 -12.31 -34.00 12.21
C LEU A 599 -11.48 -35.16 11.66
N PHE A 600 -11.90 -36.41 11.85
CA PHE A 600 -11.19 -37.56 11.30
C PHE A 600 -11.14 -37.57 9.77
N ARG A 601 -12.24 -37.20 9.09
CA ARG A 601 -12.27 -37.11 7.62
C ARG A 601 -11.27 -36.09 7.08
N TYR A 602 -11.20 -34.90 7.67
CA TYR A 602 -10.28 -33.85 7.21
C TYR A 602 -8.84 -34.07 7.68
N CYS A 603 -8.61 -34.71 8.83
CA CYS A 603 -7.27 -35.11 9.23
C CYS A 603 -6.68 -36.20 8.32
N ARG A 604 -7.49 -37.13 7.77
CA ARG A 604 -7.02 -38.20 6.86
C ARG A 604 -6.25 -37.68 5.64
N TRP A 605 -6.66 -36.57 5.05
CA TRP A 605 -5.94 -36.02 3.89
C TRP A 605 -4.74 -35.17 4.29
N ILE A 606 -4.79 -34.48 5.44
CA ILE A 606 -3.65 -33.69 5.97
C ILE A 606 -2.50 -34.61 6.40
N ILE A 607 -2.78 -35.80 6.95
CA ILE A 607 -1.76 -36.77 7.40
C ILE A 607 -0.80 -37.16 6.28
N ARG A 608 -1.28 -37.26 5.04
CA ARG A 608 -0.45 -37.64 3.89
C ARG A 608 0.62 -36.60 3.53
N GLU A 609 0.35 -35.32 3.79
CA GLU A 609 1.23 -34.22 3.41
C GLU A 609 2.01 -33.64 4.60
N LYS A 610 1.35 -33.42 5.76
CA LYS A 610 1.93 -32.77 6.96
C LYS A 610 1.54 -33.47 8.26
N PRO A 611 2.16 -34.62 8.60
CA PRO A 611 1.82 -35.42 9.77
C PRO A 611 2.02 -34.69 11.12
N ASP A 612 3.10 -33.93 11.28
CA ASP A 612 3.45 -33.29 12.56
C ASP A 612 2.41 -32.25 13.00
N GLN A 613 1.80 -31.54 12.05
CA GLN A 613 0.76 -30.55 12.36
C GLN A 613 -0.55 -31.21 12.78
N VAL A 614 -0.86 -32.41 12.28
CA VAL A 614 -2.04 -33.19 12.70
C VAL A 614 -1.87 -33.63 14.14
N ILE A 615 -0.67 -34.08 14.54
CA ILE A 615 -0.35 -34.42 15.92
C ILE A 615 -0.63 -33.23 16.85
N GLN A 616 -0.16 -32.03 16.49
CA GLN A 616 -0.44 -30.82 17.29
C GLN A 616 -1.94 -30.48 17.38
N ILE A 617 -2.70 -30.68 16.30
CA ILE A 617 -4.15 -30.46 16.30
C ILE A 617 -4.85 -31.44 17.25
N MET A 618 -4.50 -32.72 17.17
CA MET A 618 -5.08 -33.76 18.04
C MET A 618 -4.77 -33.46 19.52
N LEU A 619 -3.55 -33.04 19.84
CA LEU A 619 -3.15 -32.64 21.20
C LEU A 619 -3.94 -31.44 21.74
N GLN A 620 -4.37 -30.51 20.88
CA GLN A 620 -5.16 -29.34 21.29
C GLN A 620 -6.65 -29.66 21.51
N TYR A 621 -7.22 -30.53 20.67
CA TYR A 621 -8.65 -30.87 20.67
C TYR A 621 -9.10 -31.78 21.82
N GLU A 622 -8.22 -32.64 22.33
CA GLU A 622 -8.53 -33.55 23.43
C GLU A 622 -8.83 -32.84 24.77
N LYS A 623 -8.65 -31.52 24.88
CA LYS A 623 -8.99 -30.79 26.12
C LYS A 623 -10.48 -30.84 26.47
N THR A 624 -11.38 -31.19 25.54
CA THR A 624 -12.83 -31.16 25.79
C THR A 624 -13.67 -32.35 25.28
N SER A 625 -13.17 -33.25 24.40
CA SER A 625 -14.11 -34.20 23.73
C SER A 625 -13.61 -35.54 23.14
N LEU A 626 -12.31 -35.85 23.15
CA LEU A 626 -11.74 -37.06 22.50
C LEU A 626 -10.91 -37.89 23.49
N SER A 627 -11.03 -39.22 23.44
CA SER A 627 -10.20 -40.14 24.23
C SER A 627 -8.92 -40.51 23.46
N PRO A 628 -7.75 -40.56 24.13
CA PRO A 628 -6.48 -40.92 23.49
C PRO A 628 -6.51 -42.26 22.74
N GLU A 629 -7.30 -43.22 23.22
CA GLU A 629 -7.47 -44.54 22.61
C GLU A 629 -8.09 -44.47 21.21
N LEU A 630 -9.10 -43.61 21.00
CA LEU A 630 -9.75 -43.44 19.69
C LEU A 630 -8.83 -42.74 18.68
N VAL A 631 -7.96 -41.86 19.16
CA VAL A 631 -6.95 -41.21 18.32
C VAL A 631 -5.87 -42.21 17.91
N ILE A 632 -5.46 -43.10 18.80
CA ILE A 632 -4.52 -44.18 18.49
C ILE A 632 -5.12 -45.14 17.45
N ASP A 633 -6.38 -45.54 17.59
CA ASP A 633 -7.07 -46.39 16.62
C ASP A 633 -7.19 -45.70 15.26
N PHE A 634 -7.54 -44.42 15.23
CA PHE A 634 -7.57 -43.64 13.99
C PHE A 634 -6.19 -43.50 13.32
N LEU A 635 -5.13 -43.29 14.10
CA LEU A 635 -3.76 -43.21 13.58
C LEU A 635 -3.27 -44.56 13.05
N ARG A 636 -3.67 -45.67 13.67
CA ARG A 636 -3.41 -47.03 13.17
C ARG A 636 -4.14 -47.31 11.86
N ASP A 637 -5.39 -46.88 11.72
CA ASP A 637 -6.17 -47.03 10.50
C ASP A 637 -5.62 -46.22 9.30
N CYS A 638 -4.76 -45.23 9.54
CA CYS A 638 -4.29 -44.31 8.50
C CYS A 638 -3.01 -44.77 7.76
N ASP A 639 -2.41 -45.91 8.12
CA ASP A 639 -1.39 -46.68 7.35
C ASP A 639 -0.25 -45.88 6.66
N SER A 640 0.09 -44.66 7.11
CA SER A 640 0.98 -43.79 6.32
C SER A 640 2.39 -43.57 6.88
N GLU A 641 2.69 -43.86 8.15
CA GLU A 641 4.07 -43.89 8.66
C GLU A 641 4.13 -44.69 9.97
N GLU A 642 5.00 -45.71 10.05
CA GLU A 642 5.25 -46.56 11.23
C GLU A 642 5.78 -45.80 12.48
N SER A 643 5.83 -44.45 12.45
CA SER A 643 6.36 -43.61 13.55
C SER A 643 5.37 -42.58 14.12
N LEU A 644 4.16 -42.42 13.57
CA LEU A 644 3.23 -41.34 13.99
C LEU A 644 2.61 -41.58 15.36
N VAL A 645 2.28 -42.83 15.67
CA VAL A 645 1.74 -43.20 16.99
C VAL A 645 2.80 -42.98 18.08
N LEU A 646 4.07 -43.31 17.79
CA LEU A 646 5.20 -43.07 18.67
C LEU A 646 5.45 -41.57 18.89
N LYS A 647 5.46 -40.76 17.82
CA LYS A 647 5.59 -39.30 17.91
C LYS A 647 4.42 -38.68 18.69
N TYR A 648 3.18 -39.10 18.42
CA TYR A 648 1.99 -38.64 19.13
C TYR A 648 2.09 -38.94 20.63
N LEU A 649 2.37 -40.19 21.01
CA LEU A 649 2.46 -40.60 22.41
C LEU A 649 3.63 -39.91 23.13
N ARG A 650 4.78 -39.73 22.47
CA ARG A 650 5.93 -39.00 23.03
C ARG A 650 5.60 -37.54 23.29
N SER A 651 5.02 -36.86 22.31
CA SER A 651 4.57 -35.46 22.45
C SER A 651 3.48 -35.32 23.50
N PHE A 652 2.52 -36.26 23.54
CA PHE A 652 1.44 -36.28 24.52
C PHE A 652 1.98 -36.36 25.95
N ILE A 653 2.89 -37.30 26.22
CA ILE A 653 3.47 -37.50 27.55
C ILE A 653 4.37 -36.31 27.94
N SER A 654 5.16 -35.77 27.02
CA SER A 654 6.06 -34.64 27.27
C SER A 654 5.30 -33.33 27.55
N GLU A 655 4.27 -33.01 26.78
CA GLU A 655 3.53 -31.74 26.92
C GLU A 655 2.58 -31.73 28.13
N ARG A 656 2.00 -32.90 28.50
CA ARG A 656 0.98 -32.97 29.56
C ARG A 656 1.47 -33.56 30.88
N LYS A 657 2.68 -34.14 30.95
CA LYS A 657 3.18 -34.88 32.13
C LYS A 657 2.15 -35.88 32.68
N ASP A 658 1.48 -36.59 31.78
CA ASP A 658 0.41 -37.50 32.16
C ASP A 658 0.98 -38.69 32.96
N THR A 659 0.28 -39.08 34.02
CA THR A 659 0.63 -40.18 34.93
C THR A 659 -0.09 -41.49 34.59
N SER A 660 -0.89 -41.51 33.51
CA SER A 660 -1.71 -42.66 33.12
C SER A 660 -0.91 -43.89 32.73
N GLN A 661 -0.99 -44.94 33.55
CA GLN A 661 -0.26 -46.19 33.36
C GLN A 661 -0.57 -46.91 32.03
N SER A 662 -1.79 -46.80 31.49
CA SER A 662 -2.17 -47.47 30.23
C SER A 662 -1.44 -46.88 29.01
N LEU A 663 -1.28 -45.56 28.96
CA LEU A 663 -0.61 -44.86 27.86
C LEU A 663 0.90 -45.06 27.90
N HIS A 664 1.49 -45.04 29.11
CA HIS A 664 2.90 -45.37 29.30
C HIS A 664 3.21 -46.83 28.91
N ASN A 665 2.33 -47.78 29.24
CA ASN A 665 2.46 -49.17 28.78
C ASN A 665 2.32 -49.28 27.26
N THR A 666 1.37 -48.55 26.66
CA THR A 666 1.16 -48.56 25.21
C THR A 666 2.36 -47.98 24.46
N LEU A 667 2.94 -46.89 24.96
CA LEU A 667 4.18 -46.32 24.41
C LEU A 667 5.34 -47.32 24.52
N ALA A 668 5.50 -47.98 25.66
CA ALA A 668 6.50 -49.03 25.82
C ALA A 668 6.30 -50.17 24.80
N PHE A 669 5.06 -50.57 24.55
CA PHE A 669 4.76 -51.60 23.55
C PHE A 669 5.03 -51.17 22.11
N GLU A 670 4.79 -49.91 21.76
CA GLU A 670 5.11 -49.39 20.42
C GLU A 670 6.63 -49.27 20.22
N TYR A 671 7.40 -48.87 21.24
CA TYR A 671 8.87 -48.93 21.15
C TYR A 671 9.36 -50.36 20.94
N ILE A 672 8.82 -51.32 21.70
CA ILE A 672 9.15 -52.74 21.53
C ILE A 672 8.80 -53.23 20.12
N ARG A 673 7.63 -52.83 19.61
CA ARG A 673 7.17 -53.19 18.26
C ARG A 673 8.14 -52.68 17.20
N GLN A 674 8.51 -51.40 17.26
CA GLN A 674 9.49 -50.80 16.35
C GLN A 674 10.83 -51.54 16.38
N ILE A 675 11.31 -51.91 17.58
CA ILE A 675 12.58 -52.62 17.71
C ILE A 675 12.47 -54.08 17.19
N TYR A 676 11.33 -54.74 17.37
CA TYR A 676 11.10 -56.10 16.85
C TYR A 676 10.89 -56.16 15.33
N GLU A 677 10.28 -55.14 14.74
CA GLU A 677 10.18 -54.98 13.28
C GLU A 677 11.57 -54.84 12.65
N LEU A 678 12.47 -54.09 13.31
CA LEU A 678 13.88 -53.98 12.89
C LEU A 678 14.67 -55.28 13.14
N LYS A 679 14.44 -55.99 14.27
CA LYS A 679 15.11 -57.26 14.58
C LYS A 679 14.21 -58.24 15.32
N ASN A 680 13.88 -59.33 14.63
CA ASN A 680 13.02 -60.40 15.15
C ASN A 680 13.54 -61.02 16.47
N PRO A 681 12.66 -61.31 17.44
CA PRO A 681 13.04 -61.84 18.75
C PRO A 681 13.59 -63.26 18.74
N SER A 682 13.29 -64.07 17.71
CA SER A 682 13.68 -65.48 17.62
C SER A 682 15.02 -65.74 16.91
N ARG A 683 15.69 -64.70 16.38
CA ARG A 683 16.98 -64.84 15.69
C ARG A 683 18.10 -64.37 16.63
N GLY A 684 19.07 -65.25 16.89
CA GLY A 684 20.11 -65.09 17.90
C GLY A 684 21.04 -63.87 17.71
N TYR A 685 22.01 -63.73 18.62
CA TYR A 685 22.95 -62.60 18.69
C TYR A 685 23.80 -62.36 17.44
N GLU A 686 23.95 -63.35 16.56
CA GLU A 686 25.06 -63.41 15.59
C GLU A 686 24.71 -62.93 14.17
N GLU A 687 23.45 -62.59 13.87
CA GLU A 687 23.07 -62.07 12.54
C GLU A 687 23.01 -60.52 12.55
N LYS A 688 23.71 -59.90 11.59
CA LYS A 688 23.77 -58.43 11.41
C LYS A 688 22.42 -57.89 10.92
N CYS A 689 21.97 -56.80 11.54
CA CYS A 689 20.82 -56.04 11.09
C CYS A 689 21.21 -55.21 9.86
N SER A 690 20.28 -54.96 8.93
CA SER A 690 20.52 -54.10 7.76
C SER A 690 20.75 -52.63 8.14
N ASP A 691 20.12 -52.14 9.22
CA ASP A 691 20.25 -50.77 9.73
C ASP A 691 20.64 -50.77 11.23
N GLU A 692 21.93 -50.91 11.54
CA GLU A 692 22.43 -50.90 12.92
C GLU A 692 22.25 -49.54 13.63
N GLU A 693 22.33 -48.43 12.89
CA GLU A 693 22.19 -47.07 13.45
C GLU A 693 20.77 -46.77 13.94
N SER A 694 19.74 -47.09 13.14
CA SER A 694 18.33 -46.91 13.49
C SER A 694 17.90 -47.80 14.66
N LEU A 695 18.48 -49.01 14.74
CA LEU A 695 18.27 -49.93 15.86
C LEU A 695 18.90 -49.39 17.15
N ALA A 696 20.13 -48.87 17.08
CA ALA A 696 20.82 -48.27 18.23
C ALA A 696 20.06 -47.04 18.76
N LEU A 697 19.61 -46.16 17.87
CA LEU A 697 18.86 -44.95 18.22
C LEU A 697 17.49 -45.28 18.84
N SER A 698 16.77 -46.26 18.30
CA SER A 698 15.48 -46.69 18.85
C SER A 698 15.62 -47.31 20.23
N ARG A 699 16.69 -48.09 20.45
CA ARG A 699 17.02 -48.64 21.77
C ARG A 699 17.43 -47.55 22.77
N GLU A 700 18.20 -46.57 22.33
CA GLU A 700 18.55 -45.42 23.18
C GLU A 700 17.32 -44.62 23.58
N ASN A 701 16.44 -44.30 22.64
CA ASN A 701 15.17 -43.62 22.91
C ASN A 701 14.26 -44.42 23.86
N PHE A 702 14.27 -45.75 23.75
CA PHE A 702 13.52 -46.61 24.67
C PHE A 702 14.14 -46.59 26.07
N ARG A 703 15.48 -46.64 26.19
CA ARG A 703 16.17 -46.53 27.49
C ARG A 703 15.97 -45.17 28.15
N THR A 704 16.03 -44.07 27.39
CA THR A 704 15.75 -42.74 27.93
C THR A 704 14.32 -42.66 28.44
N PHE A 705 13.34 -43.17 27.69
CA PHE A 705 11.95 -43.27 28.16
C PHE A 705 11.80 -44.09 29.44
N LEU A 706 12.44 -45.27 29.52
CA LEU A 706 12.36 -46.14 30.71
C LEU A 706 13.01 -45.51 31.96
N ASN A 707 14.00 -44.63 31.78
CA ASN A 707 14.63 -43.88 32.86
C ASN A 707 13.80 -42.65 33.29
N GLU A 708 13.23 -41.93 32.33
CA GLU A 708 12.48 -40.68 32.55
C GLU A 708 11.07 -40.92 33.11
N SER A 709 10.41 -42.01 32.72
CA SER A 709 9.05 -42.32 33.17
C SER A 709 9.05 -43.22 34.42
N GLU A 710 8.19 -42.92 35.39
CA GLU A 710 7.94 -43.76 36.57
C GLU A 710 6.56 -44.43 36.55
N HIS A 711 5.75 -44.17 35.52
CA HIS A 711 4.32 -44.50 35.51
C HIS A 711 3.96 -45.76 34.72
N TYR A 712 4.92 -46.41 34.06
CA TYR A 712 4.68 -47.69 33.38
C TYR A 712 4.65 -48.87 34.36
N ASN A 713 3.92 -49.94 34.00
CA ASN A 713 4.00 -51.20 34.73
C ASN A 713 5.19 -52.03 34.25
N ALA A 714 6.28 -51.99 35.01
CA ALA A 714 7.50 -52.70 34.69
C ALA A 714 7.29 -54.22 34.46
N GLN A 715 6.36 -54.87 35.17
CA GLN A 715 6.12 -56.31 35.04
C GLN A 715 5.43 -56.68 33.71
N ILE A 716 4.47 -55.88 33.27
CA ILE A 716 3.73 -56.15 32.02
C ILE A 716 4.67 -55.97 30.81
N VAL A 717 5.48 -54.91 30.83
CA VAL A 717 6.48 -54.64 29.79
C VAL A 717 7.55 -55.74 29.79
N LEU A 718 8.03 -56.16 30.97
CA LEU A 718 9.01 -57.23 31.11
C LEU A 718 8.52 -58.57 30.57
N ASN A 719 7.26 -58.96 30.82
CA ASN A 719 6.71 -60.21 30.30
C ASN A 719 6.78 -60.31 28.77
N LYS A 720 6.75 -59.17 28.07
CA LYS A 720 6.87 -59.11 26.61
C LYS A 720 8.32 -59.23 26.13
N ILE A 721 9.28 -58.69 26.90
CA ILE A 721 10.70 -58.64 26.51
C ILE A 721 11.50 -59.84 27.05
N LYS A 722 11.05 -60.55 28.10
CA LYS A 722 11.83 -61.56 28.86
C LYS A 722 12.56 -62.63 28.01
N THR A 723 12.04 -62.99 26.84
CA THR A 723 12.65 -63.98 25.94
C THR A 723 13.56 -63.37 24.86
N SER A 724 13.83 -62.06 24.93
CA SER A 724 14.52 -61.29 23.88
C SER A 724 16.00 -61.07 24.19
N TRP A 725 16.73 -60.58 23.20
CA TRP A 725 18.16 -60.24 23.27
C TRP A 725 18.47 -58.86 23.91
N MET A 726 17.45 -58.10 24.32
CA MET A 726 17.56 -56.72 24.85
C MET A 726 17.92 -56.70 26.34
N MET A 727 19.16 -57.08 26.66
CA MET A 727 19.60 -57.31 28.04
C MET A 727 19.55 -56.07 28.92
N GLU A 728 20.10 -54.96 28.46
CA GLU A 728 20.20 -53.71 29.23
C GLU A 728 18.80 -53.18 29.60
N GLU A 729 17.87 -53.25 28.66
CA GLU A 729 16.48 -52.84 28.86
C GLU A 729 15.73 -53.79 29.80
N ILE A 730 15.99 -55.11 29.72
CA ILE A 730 15.46 -56.10 30.67
C ILE A 730 15.96 -55.83 32.08
N ILE A 731 17.27 -55.60 32.23
CA ILE A 731 17.90 -55.31 33.53
C ILE A 731 17.27 -54.05 34.13
N LEU A 732 17.18 -52.97 33.35
CA LEU A 732 16.61 -51.71 33.81
C LEU A 732 15.15 -51.84 34.26
N LEU A 733 14.36 -52.64 33.55
CA LEU A 733 12.99 -52.99 33.94
C LEU A 733 12.93 -53.85 35.21
N LEU A 734 13.80 -54.84 35.39
CA LEU A 734 13.86 -55.68 36.59
C LEU A 734 14.19 -54.87 37.84
N VAL A 735 15.11 -53.92 37.69
CA VAL A 735 15.50 -52.97 38.74
C VAL A 735 14.32 -52.11 39.15
N LYS A 736 13.61 -51.53 38.18
CA LYS A 736 12.41 -50.72 38.44
C LYS A 736 11.24 -51.56 39.00
N ALA A 737 11.18 -52.85 38.69
CA ALA A 737 10.21 -53.78 39.28
C ALA A 737 10.58 -54.26 40.70
N GLY A 738 11.72 -53.82 41.26
CA GLY A 738 12.22 -54.24 42.57
C GLY A 738 12.75 -55.68 42.63
N LYS A 739 12.92 -56.33 41.47
CA LYS A 739 13.40 -57.71 41.34
C LYS A 739 14.91 -57.74 41.13
N HIS A 740 15.66 -57.22 42.09
CA HIS A 740 17.10 -57.06 41.98
C HIS A 740 17.85 -58.41 41.91
N SER A 741 17.35 -59.47 42.56
CA SER A 741 17.95 -60.81 42.48
C SER A 741 17.88 -61.41 41.06
N GLU A 742 16.73 -61.27 40.38
CA GLU A 742 16.56 -61.71 38.99
C GLU A 742 17.44 -60.90 38.02
N ALA A 743 17.67 -59.61 38.31
CA ALA A 743 18.58 -58.76 37.53
C ALA A 743 20.04 -59.20 37.65
N LEU A 744 20.50 -59.54 38.87
CA LEU A 744 21.83 -60.08 39.10
C LEU A 744 22.01 -61.44 38.43
N GLU A 745 21.03 -62.34 38.53
CA GLU A 745 21.06 -63.61 37.79
C GLU A 745 21.20 -63.40 36.28
N THR A 746 20.51 -62.39 35.74
CA THR A 746 20.57 -62.04 34.31
C THR A 746 21.96 -61.52 33.89
N TYR A 747 22.65 -60.77 34.74
CA TYR A 747 24.06 -60.38 34.51
C TYR A 747 25.01 -61.58 34.53
N LEU A 748 24.81 -62.48 35.50
CA LEU A 748 25.67 -63.66 35.70
C LEU A 748 25.52 -64.70 34.59
N ASP A 749 24.31 -64.85 34.05
CA ASP A 749 24.04 -65.72 32.90
C ASP A 749 24.74 -65.25 31.61
N LYS A 750 25.20 -63.99 31.56
CA LYS A 750 25.95 -63.39 30.45
C LYS A 750 27.43 -63.19 30.74
N ASP A 751 27.95 -63.76 31.82
CA ASP A 751 29.36 -63.68 32.18
C ASP A 751 29.86 -62.24 32.48
N MET A 752 29.00 -61.34 32.96
CA MET A 752 29.32 -59.92 33.27
C MET A 752 29.44 -59.67 34.78
N ASP A 753 30.46 -60.25 35.42
CA ASP A 753 30.62 -60.19 36.88
C ASP A 753 30.99 -58.78 37.40
N LYS A 754 31.75 -58.01 36.60
CA LYS A 754 32.22 -56.67 36.99
C LYS A 754 31.07 -55.66 37.00
N GLU A 755 30.23 -55.72 35.97
CA GLU A 755 29.07 -54.86 35.81
C GLU A 755 27.99 -55.18 36.85
N ALA A 756 27.88 -56.44 37.27
CA ALA A 756 27.05 -56.83 38.41
C ALA A 756 27.56 -56.25 39.74
N GLU A 757 28.88 -56.20 39.95
CA GLU A 757 29.49 -55.56 41.11
C GLU A 757 29.28 -54.04 41.11
N GLU A 758 29.54 -53.38 39.97
CA GLU A 758 29.31 -51.92 39.81
C GLU A 758 27.83 -51.56 40.03
N PHE A 759 26.91 -52.40 39.55
CA PHE A 759 25.48 -52.25 39.79
C PHE A 759 25.12 -52.35 41.28
N CYS A 760 25.72 -53.32 41.99
CA CYS A 760 25.54 -53.45 43.44
C CYS A 760 26.12 -52.25 44.19
N GLU A 761 27.31 -51.75 43.83
CA GLU A 761 27.92 -50.56 44.44
C GLU A 761 27.04 -49.31 44.29
N ALA A 762 26.40 -49.14 43.14
CA ALA A 762 25.58 -47.96 42.85
C ALA A 762 24.27 -47.89 43.65
N MET A 763 23.73 -49.02 44.13
CA MET A 763 22.39 -49.09 44.78
C MET A 763 22.44 -49.47 46.27
N ASP A 764 23.62 -49.55 46.86
CA ASP A 764 23.86 -50.32 48.09
C ASP A 764 23.51 -49.62 49.41
N GLU A 765 22.99 -48.40 49.41
CA GLU A 765 22.79 -47.64 50.65
C GLU A 765 21.76 -48.27 51.62
N LYS A 766 20.89 -49.18 51.17
CA LYS A 766 19.82 -49.77 52.00
C LYS A 766 19.45 -51.25 51.77
N LEU A 767 19.93 -51.90 50.70
CA LEU A 767 19.38 -53.20 50.25
C LEU A 767 20.32 -54.41 50.45
N ASN A 768 21.55 -54.21 50.96
CA ASN A 768 22.58 -55.26 51.11
C ASN A 768 22.75 -56.10 49.84
N LEU A 769 22.76 -55.46 48.67
CA LEU A 769 22.74 -56.14 47.37
C LEU A 769 24.05 -56.89 47.13
N ILE A 770 25.17 -56.37 47.64
CA ILE A 770 26.46 -57.09 47.64
C ILE A 770 26.37 -58.40 48.42
N THR A 771 25.60 -58.45 49.52
CA THR A 771 25.39 -59.70 50.27
C THR A 771 24.56 -60.69 49.46
N THR A 772 23.52 -60.23 48.75
CA THR A 772 22.73 -61.10 47.88
C THR A 772 23.53 -61.60 46.67
N LEU A 773 24.40 -60.77 46.11
CA LEU A 773 25.32 -61.15 45.04
C LEU A 773 26.32 -62.21 45.53
N PHE A 774 26.86 -62.03 46.74
CA PHE A 774 27.71 -63.02 47.40
C PHE A 774 26.98 -64.37 47.60
N GLU A 775 25.74 -64.35 48.10
CA GLU A 775 24.92 -65.55 48.24
C GLU A 775 24.65 -66.25 46.89
N ILE A 776 24.39 -65.48 45.82
CA ILE A 776 24.19 -66.05 44.47
C ILE A 776 25.50 -66.68 43.96
N TYR A 777 26.64 -66.02 44.14
CA TYR A 777 27.94 -66.57 43.76
C TYR A 777 28.27 -67.88 44.51
N ILE A 778 28.02 -67.92 45.82
CA ILE A 778 28.20 -69.13 46.63
C ILE A 778 27.25 -70.24 46.18
N LYS A 779 25.96 -69.95 45.95
CA LYS A 779 25.00 -70.92 45.41
C LYS A 779 25.45 -71.48 44.06
N ARG A 780 25.95 -70.63 43.15
CA ARG A 780 26.47 -71.05 41.83
C ARG A 780 27.74 -71.88 41.98
N PHE A 781 28.63 -71.51 42.90
CA PHE A 781 29.83 -72.27 43.22
C PHE A 781 29.47 -73.68 43.72
N ILE A 782 28.54 -73.80 44.69
CA ILE A 782 28.08 -75.09 45.22
C ILE A 782 27.48 -75.94 44.10
N TYR A 783 26.61 -75.34 43.26
CA TYR A 783 26.02 -76.03 42.12
C TYR A 783 27.09 -76.60 41.17
N TRP A 784 28.10 -75.81 40.82
CA TRP A 784 29.18 -76.27 39.94
C TRP A 784 30.11 -77.28 40.62
N ASP A 785 30.31 -77.19 41.93
CA ASP A 785 31.10 -78.17 42.70
C ASP A 785 30.40 -79.53 42.79
N GLU A 786 29.11 -79.55 43.07
CA GLU A 786 28.28 -80.76 43.04
C GLU A 786 28.24 -81.37 41.64
N LYS A 787 28.04 -80.54 40.61
CA LYS A 787 28.05 -80.98 39.21
C LYS A 787 29.42 -81.56 38.80
N LEU A 788 30.52 -81.01 39.29
CA LEU A 788 31.87 -81.58 39.10
C LEU A 788 32.03 -82.92 39.81
N GLY A 789 31.47 -83.10 41.01
CA GLY A 789 31.43 -84.40 41.70
C GLY A 789 30.66 -85.47 40.90
N ILE A 790 29.55 -85.08 40.28
CA ILE A 790 28.75 -85.96 39.40
C ILE A 790 29.51 -86.27 38.11
N ILE A 791 30.16 -85.29 37.47
CA ILE A 791 30.95 -85.50 36.25
C ILE A 791 32.16 -86.41 36.50
N LYS A 792 32.82 -86.29 37.68
CA LYS A 792 33.94 -87.17 38.07
C LYS A 792 33.54 -88.62 38.28
N THR A 793 32.30 -88.87 38.71
CA THR A 793 31.80 -90.23 39.01
C THR A 793 31.22 -90.93 37.77
N GLN A 794 30.84 -90.18 36.73
CA GLN A 794 30.18 -90.70 35.52
C GLN A 794 31.09 -90.77 34.27
N GLU A 795 32.40 -90.47 34.38
CA GLU A 795 33.38 -90.48 33.25
C GLU A 795 32.91 -89.70 31.99
N LEU A 796 32.22 -88.56 32.15
CA LEU A 796 31.82 -87.70 31.02
C LEU A 796 32.99 -86.88 30.43
N SER A 797 32.76 -86.33 29.23
CA SER A 797 33.76 -85.74 28.33
C SER A 797 34.72 -84.72 28.98
N SER A 798 36.01 -84.78 28.60
CA SER A 798 37.07 -83.87 29.09
C SER A 798 36.79 -82.38 28.82
N ILE A 799 35.93 -82.07 27.84
CA ILE A 799 35.52 -80.71 27.48
C ILE A 799 34.49 -80.17 28.48
N GLU A 800 33.52 -80.97 28.91
CA GLU A 800 32.52 -80.55 29.90
C GLU A 800 33.13 -80.43 31.29
N TYR A 801 34.07 -81.32 31.63
CA TYR A 801 34.86 -81.19 32.86
C TYR A 801 35.69 -79.90 32.88
N GLY A 802 36.33 -79.57 31.76
CA GLY A 802 37.11 -78.32 31.61
C GLY A 802 36.25 -77.06 31.79
N LYS A 803 35.06 -77.01 31.16
CA LYS A 803 34.13 -75.88 31.30
C LYS A 803 33.57 -75.76 32.71
N ALA A 804 33.13 -76.86 33.31
CA ALA A 804 32.59 -76.85 34.68
C ALA A 804 33.66 -76.44 35.72
N ASN A 805 34.91 -76.88 35.53
CA ASN A 805 36.02 -76.49 36.40
C ASN A 805 36.40 -75.02 36.22
N ALA A 806 36.33 -74.48 35.00
CA ALA A 806 36.54 -73.06 34.75
C ALA A 806 35.45 -72.18 35.41
N HIS A 807 34.17 -72.58 35.34
CA HIS A 807 33.10 -71.86 36.04
C HIS A 807 33.26 -71.92 37.56
N LYS A 808 33.65 -73.07 38.12
CA LYS A 808 33.96 -73.20 39.56
C LYS A 808 35.08 -72.23 39.98
N GLN A 809 36.21 -72.27 39.28
CA GLN A 809 37.37 -71.41 39.59
C GLN A 809 37.05 -69.92 39.45
N ARG A 810 36.18 -69.56 38.50
CA ARG A 810 35.72 -68.20 38.31
C ARG A 810 34.89 -67.69 39.48
N TYR A 811 33.85 -68.43 39.88
CA TYR A 811 33.02 -68.03 41.02
C TYR A 811 33.81 -68.03 42.32
N GLU A 812 34.78 -68.94 42.48
CA GLU A 812 35.73 -68.93 43.60
C GLU A 812 36.55 -67.63 43.63
N ALA A 813 37.08 -67.19 42.49
CA ALA A 813 37.81 -65.93 42.38
C ALA A 813 36.92 -64.70 42.66
N SER A 814 35.67 -64.68 42.17
CA SER A 814 34.73 -63.57 42.41
C SER A 814 34.28 -63.48 43.87
N VAL A 815 34.01 -64.63 44.53
CA VAL A 815 33.72 -64.71 45.97
C VAL A 815 34.88 -64.12 46.78
N MET A 816 36.11 -64.49 46.43
CA MET A 816 37.31 -63.98 47.13
C MET A 816 37.55 -62.49 46.88
N SER A 817 37.28 -62.00 45.67
CA SER A 817 37.39 -60.58 45.34
C SER A 817 36.44 -59.72 46.17
N ILE A 818 35.19 -60.15 46.35
CA ILE A 818 34.18 -59.45 47.14
C ILE A 818 34.55 -59.41 48.62
N LEU A 819 35.00 -60.53 49.18
CA LEU A 819 35.45 -60.60 50.56
C LEU A 819 36.62 -59.65 50.84
N GLN A 820 37.53 -59.49 49.88
CA GLN A 820 38.65 -58.55 50.03
C GLN A 820 38.21 -57.09 49.89
N LYS A 821 37.42 -56.78 48.85
CA LYS A 821 37.06 -55.40 48.49
C LYS A 821 36.09 -54.78 49.48
N TYR A 822 35.13 -55.56 49.99
CA TYR A 822 34.06 -55.07 50.88
C TYR A 822 34.23 -55.51 52.33
N ALA A 823 35.43 -55.93 52.74
CA ALA A 823 35.74 -56.37 54.11
C ALA A 823 35.31 -55.40 55.21
N CYS A 824 35.43 -54.10 54.96
CA CYS A 824 35.13 -53.05 55.94
C CYS A 824 33.84 -52.28 55.60
N ASN A 825 33.10 -52.66 54.57
CA ASN A 825 31.91 -51.92 54.14
C ASN A 825 30.67 -52.39 54.90
N SER A 826 29.79 -51.46 55.28
CA SER A 826 28.55 -51.76 56.03
C SER A 826 27.52 -52.57 55.24
N SER A 827 27.65 -52.61 53.92
CA SER A 827 26.70 -53.28 53.01
C SER A 827 26.88 -54.79 52.90
N LEU A 828 28.04 -55.32 53.33
CA LEU A 828 28.31 -56.74 53.42
C LEU A 828 28.00 -57.22 54.84
N ASP A 829 26.86 -57.88 55.01
CA ASP A 829 26.45 -58.40 56.31
C ASP A 829 27.31 -59.60 56.70
N ALA A 830 28.26 -59.37 57.61
CA ALA A 830 29.19 -60.38 58.10
C ALA A 830 28.48 -61.64 58.65
N ILE A 831 27.28 -61.51 59.21
CA ILE A 831 26.52 -62.65 59.74
C ILE A 831 25.98 -63.51 58.61
N ARG A 832 25.39 -62.89 57.58
CA ARG A 832 24.87 -63.61 56.40
C ARG A 832 25.99 -64.24 55.58
N VAL A 833 27.12 -63.56 55.45
CA VAL A 833 28.32 -64.10 54.80
C VAL A 833 28.79 -65.37 55.49
N ILE A 834 28.89 -65.37 56.83
CA ILE A 834 29.28 -66.56 57.60
C ILE A 834 28.26 -67.70 57.42
N GLN A 835 26.97 -67.39 57.41
CA GLN A 835 25.91 -68.38 57.25
C GLN A 835 25.83 -68.99 55.84
N ALA A 836 26.26 -68.26 54.82
CA ALA A 836 26.21 -68.72 53.44
C ALA A 836 27.34 -69.72 53.09
N PHE A 837 28.45 -69.74 53.84
CA PHE A 837 29.55 -70.68 53.57
C PHE A 837 29.14 -72.13 53.86
N PRO A 838 29.48 -73.08 52.98
CA PRO A 838 29.35 -74.51 53.24
C PRO A 838 30.20 -74.99 54.43
N ASP A 839 29.70 -75.95 55.22
CA ASP A 839 30.40 -76.55 56.36
C ASP A 839 31.74 -77.23 55.99
N ASN A 840 31.89 -77.61 54.72
CA ASN A 840 33.07 -78.27 54.17
C ASN A 840 34.06 -77.29 53.49
N TRP A 841 33.88 -75.98 53.68
CA TRP A 841 34.80 -74.98 53.13
C TRP A 841 36.09 -74.91 53.94
N ASP A 842 37.23 -75.09 53.27
CA ASP A 842 38.53 -75.02 53.95
C ASP A 842 38.88 -73.56 54.29
N LEU A 843 38.95 -73.27 55.59
CA LEU A 843 39.23 -71.93 56.15
C LEU A 843 40.66 -71.40 55.90
N THR A 844 41.57 -72.26 55.41
CA THR A 844 43.03 -72.01 55.35
C THR A 844 43.70 -72.50 54.06
N ARG A 845 42.95 -72.66 52.95
CA ARG A 845 43.55 -73.07 51.67
C ARG A 845 44.35 -71.93 51.02
N GLY A 846 45.67 -71.97 51.19
CA GLY A 846 46.64 -71.53 50.17
C GLY A 846 46.78 -70.03 49.92
N ASN A 847 47.55 -69.37 50.78
CA ASN A 847 48.55 -68.34 50.48
C ASN A 847 48.21 -67.03 49.76
N ASN A 848 46.96 -66.60 49.56
CA ASN A 848 46.75 -65.15 49.33
C ASN A 848 45.45 -64.52 49.87
N TYR A 849 44.35 -65.26 50.13
CA TYR A 849 43.08 -64.66 50.59
C TYR A 849 42.32 -65.60 51.54
N ASP A 850 42.51 -65.46 52.85
CA ASP A 850 41.85 -66.31 53.84
C ASP A 850 40.55 -65.66 54.37
N VAL A 851 39.50 -66.48 54.53
CA VAL A 851 38.28 -66.11 55.28
C VAL A 851 38.65 -65.63 56.69
N MET A 852 39.70 -66.20 57.28
CA MET A 852 40.27 -65.75 58.56
C MET A 852 40.80 -64.31 58.52
N LYS A 853 41.38 -63.88 57.40
CA LYS A 853 41.86 -62.50 57.22
C LYS A 853 40.68 -61.54 57.13
N TYR A 854 39.63 -61.90 56.39
CA TYR A 854 38.37 -61.15 56.36
C TYR A 854 37.76 -61.01 57.75
N LEU A 855 37.58 -62.11 58.49
CA LEU A 855 37.01 -62.11 59.84
C LEU A 855 37.81 -61.23 60.81
N LYS A 856 39.14 -61.30 60.75
CA LYS A 856 40.02 -60.44 61.56
C LYS A 856 39.83 -58.97 61.22
N THR A 857 39.83 -58.62 59.94
CA THR A 857 39.63 -57.24 59.48
C THR A 857 38.25 -56.70 59.85
N VAL A 858 37.20 -57.50 59.74
CA VAL A 858 35.83 -57.13 60.15
C VAL A 858 35.76 -56.88 61.66
N LEU A 859 36.34 -57.76 62.47
CA LEU A 859 36.35 -57.62 63.93
C LEU A 859 37.11 -56.37 64.36
N ASP A 860 38.31 -56.15 63.84
CA ASP A 860 39.14 -54.97 64.12
C ASP A 860 38.40 -53.68 63.73
N TYR A 861 37.72 -53.68 62.58
CA TYR A 861 36.93 -52.53 62.12
C TYR A 861 35.71 -52.28 63.02
N LYS A 862 34.96 -53.32 63.40
CA LYS A 862 33.78 -53.18 64.27
C LYS A 862 34.15 -52.68 65.67
N LEU A 863 35.23 -53.18 66.25
CA LEU A 863 35.77 -52.70 67.52
C LEU A 863 36.18 -51.22 67.42
N THR A 864 36.94 -50.86 66.39
CA THR A 864 37.36 -49.46 66.15
C THR A 864 36.17 -48.51 65.97
N MET A 865 35.12 -48.96 65.25
CA MET A 865 33.90 -48.15 65.07
C MET A 865 33.12 -47.99 66.38
N GLN A 866 33.06 -49.02 67.21
CA GLN A 866 32.44 -48.92 68.53
C GLN A 866 33.19 -47.90 69.40
N GLU A 867 34.51 -48.00 69.48
CA GLU A 867 35.35 -47.05 70.23
C GLU A 867 35.16 -45.60 69.73
N ASN A 868 35.16 -45.39 68.41
CA ASN A 868 34.93 -44.06 67.82
C ASN A 868 33.54 -43.50 68.11
N ASN A 869 32.50 -44.34 68.12
CA ASN A 869 31.14 -43.92 68.47
C ASN A 869 31.05 -43.53 69.95
N GLU A 870 31.67 -44.28 70.85
CA GLU A 870 31.73 -43.96 72.28
C GLU A 870 32.45 -42.61 72.51
N ILE A 871 33.56 -42.37 71.80
CA ILE A 871 34.28 -41.09 71.81
C ILE A 871 33.41 -39.96 71.25
N GLY A 872 32.75 -40.18 70.12
CA GLY A 872 31.87 -39.20 69.46
C GLY A 872 30.67 -38.81 70.34
N GLU A 873 30.07 -39.77 71.03
CA GLU A 873 29.00 -39.52 72.01
C GLU A 873 29.52 -38.68 73.18
N GLY A 874 30.73 -38.98 73.68
CA GLY A 874 31.40 -38.19 74.70
C GLY A 874 31.63 -36.74 74.28
N LEU A 875 32.17 -36.52 73.08
CA LEU A 875 32.39 -35.17 72.53
C LEU A 875 31.09 -34.39 72.34
N SER A 876 30.05 -35.06 71.82
CA SER A 876 28.73 -34.44 71.62
C SER A 876 28.11 -33.99 72.94
N LYS A 877 28.23 -34.79 74.00
CA LYS A 877 27.80 -34.41 75.35
C LYS A 877 28.56 -33.19 75.87
N VAL A 878 29.88 -33.13 75.66
CA VAL A 878 30.71 -31.97 76.05
C VAL A 878 30.29 -30.71 75.30
N GLU A 879 30.03 -30.80 74.00
CA GLU A 879 29.61 -29.67 73.18
C GLU A 879 28.21 -29.18 73.57
N TYR A 880 27.28 -30.10 73.86
CA TYR A 880 25.96 -29.77 74.40
C TYR A 880 26.07 -28.97 75.70
N ILE A 881 26.92 -29.40 76.64
CA ILE A 881 27.15 -28.68 77.90
C ILE A 881 27.76 -27.28 77.64
N ASN A 882 28.71 -27.17 76.72
CA ASN A 882 29.29 -25.88 76.33
C ASN A 882 28.28 -24.93 75.70
N LEU A 883 27.36 -25.45 74.88
CA LEU A 883 26.26 -24.68 74.31
C LEU A 883 25.29 -24.23 75.39
N ASP A 884 24.89 -25.12 76.29
CA ASP A 884 23.99 -24.79 77.41
C ASP A 884 24.61 -23.72 78.32
N TYR A 885 25.92 -23.79 78.57
CA TYR A 885 26.67 -22.75 79.26
C TYR A 885 26.64 -21.40 78.51
N LYS A 886 26.87 -21.40 77.19
CA LYS A 886 26.77 -20.17 76.36
C LYS A 886 25.36 -19.60 76.36
N VAL A 887 24.33 -20.44 76.28
CA VAL A 887 22.92 -20.04 76.37
C VAL A 887 22.63 -19.41 77.74
N ALA A 888 23.08 -20.05 78.82
CA ALA A 888 22.94 -19.52 80.18
C ALA A 888 23.63 -18.15 80.34
N GLN A 889 24.82 -17.96 79.74
CA GLN A 889 25.47 -16.64 79.71
C GLN A 889 24.64 -15.59 78.96
N LYS A 890 24.09 -15.92 77.79
CA LYS A 890 23.27 -14.99 77.01
C LYS A 890 21.95 -14.65 77.70
N LYS A 891 21.30 -15.62 78.36
CA LYS A 891 20.07 -15.40 79.16
C LYS A 891 20.28 -14.47 80.36
N ARG A 892 21.51 -14.30 80.84
CA ARG A 892 21.83 -13.37 81.94
C ARG A 892 21.97 -11.90 81.48
N ALA A 893 21.97 -11.61 80.18
CA ALA A 893 22.07 -10.24 79.68
C ALA A 893 20.75 -9.46 79.92
N TYR A 894 20.85 -8.22 80.40
CA TYR A 894 19.72 -7.31 80.61
C TYR A 894 20.04 -5.92 80.06
N VAL A 895 19.00 -5.17 79.68
CA VAL A 895 19.11 -3.77 79.20
C VAL A 895 18.37 -2.86 80.17
N LYS A 896 19.01 -1.77 80.63
CA LYS A 896 18.43 -0.80 81.56
C LYS A 896 17.81 0.36 80.76
N ILE A 897 16.51 0.59 80.92
CA ILE A 897 15.77 1.68 80.24
C ILE A 897 15.79 2.93 81.13
N THR A 898 16.28 4.06 80.60
CA THR A 898 16.23 5.40 81.21
C THR A 898 15.28 6.32 80.43
N SER A 899 14.83 7.44 81.02
CA SER A 899 13.84 8.36 80.42
C SER A 899 14.32 9.12 79.17
N ASP A 900 15.60 8.97 78.81
CA ASP A 900 16.23 9.71 77.71
C ASP A 900 16.26 8.91 76.39
N TYR A 901 15.82 7.65 76.42
CA TYR A 901 15.83 6.82 75.21
C TYR A 901 14.78 7.30 74.21
N ILE A 902 15.23 7.44 72.97
CA ILE A 902 14.42 7.85 71.82
C ILE A 902 14.28 6.65 70.90
N CYS A 903 13.06 6.38 70.44
CA CYS A 903 12.84 5.31 69.47
C CYS A 903 13.53 5.66 68.14
N PRO A 904 14.41 4.79 67.59
CA PRO A 904 15.08 5.06 66.32
C PRO A 904 14.13 5.14 65.12
N LEU A 905 12.91 4.59 65.23
CA LEU A 905 11.93 4.57 64.14
C LEU A 905 11.09 5.86 64.07
N CYS A 906 10.49 6.29 65.19
CA CYS A 906 9.63 7.48 65.23
C CYS A 906 10.33 8.73 65.81
N LYS A 907 11.57 8.59 66.28
CA LYS A 907 12.38 9.65 66.91
C LYS A 907 11.71 10.37 68.09
N SER A 908 10.72 9.74 68.71
CA SER A 908 10.04 10.23 69.92
C SER A 908 10.55 9.51 71.18
N ARG A 909 10.43 10.16 72.35
CA ARG A 909 10.86 9.58 73.64
C ARG A 909 10.07 8.32 73.98
N LEU A 910 10.75 7.33 74.56
CA LEU A 910 10.20 6.04 74.94
C LEU A 910 9.60 6.12 76.35
N ASP A 911 8.32 5.75 76.48
CA ASP A 911 7.66 5.56 77.78
C ASP A 911 7.93 4.15 78.30
N ILE A 912 8.36 4.05 79.57
CA ILE A 912 8.85 2.82 80.24
C ILE A 912 7.85 1.65 80.12
N ASP A 913 6.55 1.93 80.09
CA ASP A 913 5.50 0.91 80.09
C ASP A 913 5.14 0.37 78.69
N LYS A 914 5.66 0.97 77.60
CA LYS A 914 5.31 0.61 76.20
C LYS A 914 6.52 0.45 75.29
N THR A 915 7.60 -0.13 75.80
CA THR A 915 8.84 -0.42 75.05
C THR A 915 8.99 -1.89 74.68
N PHE A 916 9.44 -2.17 73.46
CA PHE A 916 9.83 -3.49 72.97
C PHE A 916 11.35 -3.52 72.72
N VAL A 917 12.00 -4.64 73.05
CA VAL A 917 13.46 -4.81 72.96
C VAL A 917 13.79 -5.87 71.92
N TYR A 918 14.53 -5.50 70.87
CA TYR A 918 15.04 -6.46 69.91
C TYR A 918 16.18 -7.31 70.50
N PRO A 919 16.45 -8.53 69.98
CA PRO A 919 17.54 -9.40 70.45
C PRO A 919 18.94 -8.76 70.42
N ASN A 920 19.13 -7.71 69.63
CA ASN A 920 20.36 -6.92 69.57
C ASN A 920 20.47 -5.83 70.66
N GLY A 921 19.48 -5.71 71.55
CA GLY A 921 19.42 -4.72 72.62
C GLY A 921 18.79 -3.37 72.23
N THR A 922 18.22 -3.23 71.03
CA THR A 922 17.59 -1.97 70.57
C THR A 922 16.20 -1.79 71.15
N LEU A 923 15.92 -0.62 71.71
CA LEU A 923 14.63 -0.25 72.30
C LEU A 923 13.76 0.51 71.28
N VAL A 924 12.53 0.04 71.05
CA VAL A 924 11.53 0.72 70.20
C VAL A 924 10.17 0.81 70.90
N HIS A 925 9.30 1.72 70.48
CA HIS A 925 7.91 1.69 70.98
C HIS A 925 7.23 0.42 70.51
N GLN A 926 6.36 -0.16 71.34
CA GLN A 926 5.60 -1.37 70.99
C GLN A 926 4.90 -1.24 69.64
N HIS A 927 4.29 -0.08 69.35
CA HIS A 927 3.62 0.16 68.07
C HIS A 927 4.60 0.26 66.87
N CYS A 928 5.80 0.81 67.09
CA CYS A 928 6.83 0.90 66.04
C CYS A 928 7.47 -0.46 65.73
N GLY A 929 7.52 -1.38 66.71
CA GLY A 929 7.94 -2.76 66.49
C GLY A 929 6.93 -3.55 65.66
N ILE A 930 5.64 -3.44 65.98
CA ILE A 930 4.56 -4.21 65.33
C ILE A 930 4.33 -3.79 63.87
N ASN A 931 4.47 -2.51 63.53
CA ASN A 931 4.25 -2.04 62.15
C ASN A 931 5.37 -2.44 61.15
N GLN A 932 6.56 -2.84 61.62
CA GLN A 932 7.61 -3.39 60.75
C GLN A 932 7.39 -4.87 60.37
N GLU A 933 6.54 -5.60 61.09
CA GLU A 933 6.20 -6.99 60.72
C GLU A 933 5.31 -7.07 59.48
N LYS A 934 4.61 -5.99 59.10
CA LYS A 934 3.70 -5.99 57.93
C LYS A 934 4.33 -5.58 56.60
N ASP A 935 5.48 -4.89 56.61
CA ASP A 935 6.09 -4.31 55.39
C ASP A 935 7.45 -4.93 55.00
N LYS A 936 7.86 -6.08 55.56
CA LYS A 936 9.12 -6.77 55.19
C LYS A 936 9.01 -8.29 55.11
N SER A 937 8.17 -8.78 54.20
CA SER A 937 8.20 -10.17 53.72
C SER A 937 9.41 -10.49 52.82
N ASP A 938 10.54 -9.79 52.94
CA ASP A 938 11.70 -9.92 52.04
C ASP A 938 13.08 -10.02 52.73
N LEU A 939 13.15 -10.22 54.06
CA LEU A 939 14.44 -10.52 54.71
C LEU A 939 14.26 -11.54 55.86
N ASN A 940 14.76 -12.76 55.61
CA ASN A 940 14.95 -13.84 56.58
C ASN A 940 15.71 -13.37 57.82
N ILE A 941 15.02 -13.20 58.94
CA ILE A 941 15.64 -13.22 60.27
C ILE A 941 14.69 -13.97 61.22
N PRO A 942 15.12 -15.08 61.84
CA PRO A 942 14.28 -15.87 62.75
C PRO A 942 14.03 -15.10 64.05
N PHE A 943 12.77 -15.04 64.47
CA PHE A 943 12.36 -14.52 65.78
C PHE A 943 12.56 -15.57 66.88
N LEU A 944 12.88 -15.10 68.09
CA LEU A 944 12.96 -15.86 69.34
C LEU A 944 11.65 -15.70 70.13
#